data_AF-A0A9P5HDK7-F1
#
_entry.id   AF-A0A9P5HDK7-F1
#
_cell.length_a   1.000
_cell.length_b   1.000
_cell.length_c   1.000
_cell.angle_alpha   90.00
_cell.angle_beta   90.00
_cell.angle_gamma   90.00
#
_symmetry.space_group_name_H-M   'P 1'
#
loop_
_entity.id
_entity.type
_entity.pdbx_description
1 polymer ?
#
loop_
_entity_poly.entity_id
_entity_poly.type
_entity_poly.pdbx_seq_one_letter_code
_entity_poly.pdbx_strand_id
1 'polypeptide(L)'
;MQAEDTRPTGDSTALTTRYIKYADENPSDFLNYLRTVWESDAASVIEDPSAMATLKETKVLCETGDRWPLSRTYLRVPKLVSLCEGYMLENERFPFLKLQKPPTLDDDLGSWAFLKSDFGVGTRNDLNFYLDILRFIRQKNRRDQVKLPRRILQLYLRIHATCEASSDSLKAQQKVREVFGKTDLILRHGWWHSLNTCFLELPGRPRGWTFVFPPEESWNANDAECAELRQFYQQTLKIPNAISLKDILDRLDTARDDVSPHPNLSLEKLYGAIDEMMPRLPESDAIDLRSSFENKPYIRVLSNGSVGWHKLAACVWAPGLNIPGKVDLSVDYGRLESFFTESLKVSSGFRMVYDHLVNLDPEVSPVESVKTMIWSLNESLSEHGHLLDPAPFRSSSVFPVKNTNGQVKLSSAEAEFSIPDKEFIQEQFSGMVEMLDFTAHEVWLLEPLMVWAGLESRYISWNVAEASYLDGASAQPITGGFSPARSRGLVRIATHFRSPRVKTVQERQKIIRILERSSFFQTDGMYLQLALSTNNNGVSTVDKIPGHLHIEDCDDRLKIYVPHGEDPQEFCFASKLPRRLIEWIMTDPASEVIGRVDEVAVGLVKTIMTIRDGLIDSVLDAEGIVLVEGLSSPVSDSPNHCDSKPAQLGSRRIIVPRGKRSRANSTSPSTRPSSADLPPPGYDEIPMESLTVKELISEIESK
;
A
#
# COMPACT_ATOMS: atom_id res chain seq x y z
N MET A 1 -73.95 30.28 -0.37
CA MET A 1 -74.88 31.25 0.24
C MET A 1 -75.85 30.51 1.14
N GLN A 2 -75.41 30.19 2.36
CA GLN A 2 -76.26 29.93 3.52
C GLN A 2 -75.42 30.35 4.73
N ALA A 3 -76.05 31.16 5.57
CA ALA A 3 -75.41 32.12 6.46
C ALA A 3 -74.76 31.44 7.67
N GLU A 4 -73.53 31.88 7.94
CA GLU A 4 -72.81 31.70 9.19
C GLU A 4 -73.55 32.42 10.32
N ASP A 5 -73.97 31.66 11.32
CA ASP A 5 -74.41 32.16 12.62
C ASP A 5 -73.18 32.65 13.39
N THR A 6 -72.89 33.95 13.28
CA THR A 6 -71.80 34.62 14.02
C THR A 6 -72.36 35.23 15.31
N ARG A 7 -72.20 34.50 16.41
CA ARG A 7 -72.34 34.99 17.79
C ARG A 7 -70.96 35.42 18.37
N PRO A 8 -70.92 36.19 19.47
CA PRO A 8 -70.01 37.33 19.63
C PRO A 8 -68.59 36.94 20.07
N THR A 9 -67.61 37.13 19.21
CA THR A 9 -66.17 36.90 19.45
C THR A 9 -65.46 38.01 20.26
N GLY A 10 -66.18 39.04 20.68
CA GLY A 10 -65.62 40.23 21.33
C GLY A 10 -65.23 40.07 22.80
N ASP A 11 -65.88 39.18 23.54
CA ASP A 11 -65.73 39.08 25.00
C ASP A 11 -64.54 38.18 25.41
N SER A 12 -64.36 37.02 24.77
CA SER A 12 -63.26 36.08 25.03
C SER A 12 -61.88 36.66 24.70
N THR A 13 -61.78 37.44 23.62
CA THR A 13 -60.53 38.08 23.17
C THR A 13 -60.08 39.17 24.14
N ALA A 14 -61.02 39.95 24.67
CA ALA A 14 -60.75 40.98 25.67
C ALA A 14 -60.31 40.36 27.01
N LEU A 15 -60.97 39.28 27.44
CA LEU A 15 -60.61 38.51 28.64
C LEU A 15 -59.20 37.92 28.52
N THR A 16 -58.89 37.26 27.39
CA THR A 16 -57.56 36.66 27.15
C THR A 16 -56.45 37.71 27.15
N THR A 17 -56.67 38.86 26.52
CA THR A 17 -55.73 39.99 26.53
C THR A 17 -55.49 40.50 27.95
N ARG A 18 -56.55 40.60 28.76
CA ARG A 18 -56.47 41.00 30.16
C ARG A 18 -55.65 40.01 30.99
N TYR A 19 -55.85 38.71 30.80
CA TYR A 19 -55.09 37.67 31.48
C TYR A 19 -53.59 37.72 31.14
N ILE A 20 -53.24 37.84 29.86
CA ILE A 20 -51.84 37.92 29.41
C ILE A 20 -51.17 39.15 30.01
N LYS A 21 -51.83 40.31 29.90
CA LYS A 21 -51.30 41.56 30.47
C LYS A 21 -51.07 41.44 31.98
N TYR A 22 -52.01 40.84 32.70
CA TYR A 22 -51.85 40.63 34.15
C TYR A 22 -50.73 39.62 34.47
N ALA A 23 -50.58 38.55 33.69
CA ALA A 23 -49.51 37.57 33.85
C ALA A 23 -48.12 38.22 33.67
N ASP A 24 -48.00 39.17 32.75
CA ASP A 24 -46.75 39.88 32.48
C ASP A 24 -46.42 40.91 33.57
N GLU A 25 -47.41 41.72 33.98
CA GLU A 25 -47.26 42.78 34.98
C GLU A 25 -47.14 42.22 36.42
N ASN A 26 -47.85 41.12 36.74
CA ASN A 26 -48.00 40.58 38.10
C ASN A 26 -47.77 39.05 38.14
N PRO A 27 -46.57 38.57 37.77
CA PRO A 27 -46.29 37.13 37.60
C PRO A 27 -46.43 36.30 38.88
N SER A 28 -46.18 36.89 40.05
CA SER A 28 -46.28 36.21 41.35
C SER A 28 -47.72 35.97 41.80
N ASP A 29 -48.64 36.84 41.37
CA ASP A 29 -50.04 36.82 41.80
C ASP A 29 -50.98 36.31 40.71
N PHE A 30 -50.51 36.16 39.47
CA PHE A 30 -51.31 35.72 38.33
C PHE A 30 -52.10 34.43 38.58
N LEU A 31 -51.49 33.37 39.12
CA LEU A 31 -52.19 32.12 39.37
C LEU A 31 -53.28 32.27 40.43
N ASN A 32 -53.05 33.13 41.43
CA ASN A 32 -54.05 33.43 42.44
C ASN A 32 -55.19 34.28 41.87
N TYR A 33 -54.88 35.28 41.04
CA TYR A 33 -55.86 36.05 40.28
C TYR A 33 -56.71 35.14 39.40
N LEU A 34 -56.07 34.32 38.56
CA LEU A 34 -56.74 33.36 37.68
C LEU A 34 -57.68 32.46 38.49
N ARG A 35 -57.23 31.90 39.61
CA ARG A 35 -58.08 31.11 40.52
C ARG A 35 -59.33 31.84 40.99
N THR A 36 -59.25 33.15 41.28
CA THR A 36 -60.40 33.91 41.80
C THR A 36 -61.45 34.25 40.75
N VAL A 37 -61.04 34.43 39.49
CA VAL A 37 -61.95 34.87 38.41
C VAL A 37 -62.30 33.74 37.43
N TRP A 38 -61.62 32.59 37.50
CA TRP A 38 -61.82 31.51 36.53
C TRP A 38 -63.23 30.92 36.56
N GLU A 39 -63.87 30.81 37.74
CA GLU A 39 -65.23 30.27 37.84
C GLU A 39 -66.25 31.09 37.05
N SER A 40 -66.09 32.42 36.96
CA SER A 40 -66.97 33.28 36.15
C SER A 40 -66.60 33.29 34.67
N ASP A 41 -65.31 33.17 34.37
CA ASP A 41 -64.79 33.41 33.03
C ASP A 41 -64.62 32.12 32.20
N ALA A 42 -64.62 30.95 32.86
CA ALA A 42 -64.31 29.66 32.24
C ALA A 42 -65.22 29.33 31.05
N ALA A 43 -66.53 29.56 31.15
CA ALA A 43 -67.47 29.23 30.08
C ALA A 43 -67.13 29.94 28.76
N SER A 44 -66.93 31.27 28.82
CA SER A 44 -66.62 32.10 27.65
C SER A 44 -65.26 31.79 27.03
N VAL A 45 -64.29 31.39 27.85
CA VAL A 45 -62.92 31.09 27.40
C VAL A 45 -62.77 29.66 26.88
N ILE A 46 -63.45 28.68 27.49
CA ILE A 46 -63.42 27.27 27.06
C ILE A 46 -64.14 27.10 25.72
N GLU A 47 -65.22 27.85 25.47
CA GLU A 47 -65.94 27.85 24.19
C GLU A 47 -65.12 28.42 23.02
N ASP A 48 -64.04 29.16 23.29
CA ASP A 48 -63.12 29.72 22.30
C ASP A 48 -61.77 28.96 22.33
N PRO A 49 -61.54 28.02 21.37
CA PRO A 49 -60.31 27.23 21.34
C PRO A 49 -59.04 28.08 21.18
N SER A 50 -59.11 29.22 20.51
CA SER A 50 -57.96 30.10 20.28
C SER A 50 -57.59 30.85 21.57
N ALA A 51 -58.58 31.35 22.29
CA ALA A 51 -58.41 31.95 23.61
C ALA A 51 -57.78 30.95 24.59
N MET A 52 -58.34 29.74 24.68
CA MET A 52 -57.84 28.69 25.56
C MET A 52 -56.41 28.24 25.19
N ALA A 53 -56.09 28.09 23.90
CA ALA A 53 -54.74 27.78 23.45
C ALA A 53 -53.73 28.87 23.87
N THR A 54 -54.12 30.14 23.76
CA THR A 54 -53.27 31.28 24.15
C THR A 54 -53.01 31.29 25.65
N LEU A 55 -54.03 31.04 26.48
CA LEU A 55 -53.86 30.97 27.93
C LEU A 55 -53.02 29.77 28.37
N LYS A 56 -53.17 28.62 27.70
CA LYS A 56 -52.33 27.44 27.92
C LYS A 56 -50.85 27.70 27.62
N GLU A 57 -50.55 28.59 26.68
CA GLU A 57 -49.18 28.98 26.32
C GLU A 57 -48.67 30.21 27.11
N THR A 58 -49.51 30.82 27.95
CA THR A 58 -49.11 31.95 28.79
C THR A 58 -48.08 31.50 29.83
N LYS A 59 -46.98 32.26 29.95
CA LYS A 59 -45.85 31.91 30.81
C LYS A 59 -46.13 32.29 32.28
N VAL A 60 -46.11 31.31 33.16
CA VAL A 60 -46.40 31.45 34.59
C VAL A 60 -45.18 31.14 35.44
N LEU A 61 -45.12 31.76 36.62
CA LEU A 61 -44.00 31.64 37.53
C LEU A 61 -43.95 30.25 38.20
N CYS A 62 -42.82 29.58 38.07
CA CYS A 62 -42.51 28.32 38.76
C CYS A 62 -41.70 28.59 40.04
N GLU A 63 -41.65 27.63 40.95
CA GLU A 63 -40.90 27.75 42.22
C GLU A 63 -39.40 27.95 42.01
N THR A 64 -38.91 27.53 40.85
CA THR A 64 -37.54 27.65 40.40
C THR A 64 -37.14 29.09 40.10
N GLY A 65 -38.12 30.00 40.03
CA GLY A 65 -37.98 31.39 39.60
C GLY A 65 -38.14 31.58 38.09
N ASP A 66 -38.16 30.50 37.32
CA ASP A 66 -38.34 30.53 35.87
C ASP A 66 -39.82 30.67 35.49
N ARG A 67 -40.09 31.18 34.27
CA ARG A 67 -41.44 31.23 33.72
C ARG A 67 -41.63 30.21 32.61
N TRP A 68 -42.67 29.38 32.73
CA TRP A 68 -42.99 28.31 31.78
C TRP A 68 -44.44 28.40 31.28
N PRO A 69 -44.74 28.01 30.03
CA PRO A 69 -46.11 27.92 29.55
C PRO A 69 -46.98 27.09 30.50
N LEU A 70 -48.15 27.59 30.89
CA LEU A 70 -49.00 26.97 31.91
C LEU A 70 -49.28 25.47 31.62
N SER A 71 -49.55 25.12 30.37
CA SER A 71 -49.78 23.74 29.93
C SER A 71 -48.57 22.80 30.04
N ARG A 72 -47.36 23.35 30.28
CA ARG A 72 -46.10 22.60 30.43
C ARG A 72 -45.56 22.65 31.86
N THR A 73 -46.44 22.88 32.83
CA THR A 73 -46.10 22.93 34.25
C THR A 73 -46.80 21.83 35.03
N TYR A 74 -46.36 21.63 36.27
CA TYR A 74 -46.88 20.60 37.17
C TYR A 74 -47.31 21.20 38.51
N LEU A 75 -48.36 20.64 39.11
CA LEU A 75 -48.72 20.94 40.49
C LEU A 75 -47.70 20.30 41.44
N ARG A 76 -47.33 21.05 42.48
CA ARG A 76 -46.49 20.53 43.56
C ARG A 76 -47.31 19.62 44.47
N VAL A 77 -47.45 18.36 44.08
CA VAL A 77 -48.04 17.30 44.92
C VAL A 77 -46.92 16.42 45.51
N PRO A 78 -47.05 15.93 46.76
CA PRO A 78 -45.97 15.22 47.47
C PRO A 78 -45.32 14.08 46.66
N LYS A 79 -46.10 13.26 45.96
CA LYS A 79 -45.59 12.12 45.20
C LYS A 79 -44.73 12.55 44.01
N LEU A 80 -45.09 13.61 43.29
CA LEU A 80 -44.29 14.10 42.17
C LEU A 80 -42.98 14.72 42.65
N VAL A 81 -43.02 15.44 43.78
CA VAL A 81 -41.80 16.01 44.40
C VAL A 81 -40.83 14.90 44.75
N SER A 82 -41.28 13.86 45.46
CA SER A 82 -40.44 12.72 45.83
C SER A 82 -39.82 12.01 44.63
N LEU A 83 -40.57 11.86 43.53
CA LEU A 83 -40.04 11.27 42.29
C LEU A 83 -39.01 12.17 41.63
N CYS A 84 -39.24 13.49 41.57
CA CYS A 84 -38.27 14.44 41.03
C CYS A 84 -36.97 14.44 41.85
N GLU A 85 -37.06 14.44 43.18
CA GLU A 85 -35.88 14.35 44.07
C GLU A 85 -35.08 13.05 43.88
N GLY A 86 -35.76 11.95 43.51
CA GLY A 86 -35.10 10.68 43.20
C GLY A 86 -34.33 10.67 41.88
N TYR A 87 -34.73 11.49 40.90
CA TYR A 87 -34.14 11.46 39.54
C TYR A 87 -33.30 12.69 39.19
N MET A 88 -33.62 13.86 39.74
CA MET A 88 -33.05 15.16 39.36
C MET A 88 -32.11 15.68 40.45
N LEU A 89 -30.99 16.27 40.04
CA LEU A 89 -30.06 16.93 40.96
C LEU A 89 -30.53 18.33 41.33
N GLU A 90 -30.01 18.92 42.41
CA GLU A 90 -30.45 20.24 42.90
C GLU A 90 -30.40 21.36 41.85
N ASN A 91 -29.47 21.28 40.90
CA ASN A 91 -29.32 22.25 39.82
C ASN A 91 -30.22 21.96 38.60
N GLU A 92 -30.88 20.81 38.55
CA GLU A 92 -31.79 20.35 37.51
C GLU A 92 -33.23 20.60 37.97
N ARG A 93 -33.71 21.80 37.68
CA ARG A 93 -34.96 22.31 38.20
C ARG A 93 -36.15 21.85 37.35
N PHE A 94 -37.20 21.34 38.00
CA PHE A 94 -38.46 20.90 37.37
C PHE A 94 -39.54 21.99 37.48
N PRO A 95 -40.45 22.17 36.49
CA PRO A 95 -41.38 23.30 36.44
C PRO A 95 -42.61 23.10 37.34
N PHE A 96 -42.41 23.01 38.65
CA PHE A 96 -43.51 23.07 39.62
C PHE A 96 -44.03 24.50 39.75
N LEU A 97 -45.36 24.66 39.68
CA LEU A 97 -46.01 25.97 39.81
C LEU A 97 -45.77 26.60 41.18
N LYS A 98 -45.47 27.91 41.21
CA LYS A 98 -45.35 28.66 42.45
C LYS A 98 -46.75 29.05 42.94
N LEU A 99 -47.28 28.27 43.88
CA LEU A 99 -48.60 28.50 44.48
C LEU A 99 -48.44 29.07 45.90
N GLN A 100 -49.30 30.03 46.27
CA GLN A 100 -49.33 30.55 47.65
C GLN A 100 -49.74 29.47 48.67
N LYS A 101 -50.62 28.55 48.25
CA LYS A 101 -51.09 27.40 49.04
C LYS A 101 -51.08 26.16 48.15
N PRO A 102 -49.95 25.44 48.03
CA PRO A 102 -49.89 24.22 47.23
C PRO A 102 -50.72 23.10 47.87
N PRO A 103 -51.21 22.13 47.07
CA PRO A 103 -51.86 20.94 47.59
C PRO A 103 -50.95 20.17 48.56
N THR A 104 -51.50 19.72 49.69
CA THR A 104 -50.76 18.94 50.70
C THR A 104 -50.98 17.44 50.56
N LEU A 105 -52.01 17.03 49.82
CA LEU A 105 -52.37 15.63 49.54
C LEU A 105 -52.40 15.42 48.02
N ASP A 106 -52.00 14.24 47.57
CA ASP A 106 -51.93 13.93 46.12
C ASP A 106 -53.33 13.88 45.45
N ASP A 107 -54.35 13.44 46.19
CA ASP A 107 -55.71 13.24 45.68
C ASP A 107 -56.63 14.47 45.88
N ASP A 108 -56.23 15.44 46.71
CA ASP A 108 -56.99 16.67 46.97
C ASP A 108 -56.28 17.89 46.41
N LEU A 109 -56.69 18.29 45.20
CA LEU A 109 -56.17 19.48 44.52
C LEU A 109 -56.84 20.78 45.00
N GLY A 110 -57.87 20.68 45.86
CA GLY A 110 -58.64 21.81 46.37
C GLY A 110 -59.06 22.81 45.28
N SER A 111 -58.84 24.10 45.56
CA SER A 111 -59.15 25.21 44.65
C SER A 111 -58.32 25.24 43.35
N TRP A 112 -57.37 24.31 43.17
CA TRP A 112 -56.49 24.24 42.00
C TRP A 112 -56.91 23.15 41.00
N ALA A 113 -58.02 22.45 41.24
CA ALA A 113 -58.49 21.37 40.36
C ALA A 113 -58.67 21.81 38.89
N PHE A 114 -59.09 23.07 38.67
CA PHE A 114 -59.29 23.65 37.34
C PHE A 114 -58.00 23.70 36.50
N LEU A 115 -56.83 23.84 37.13
CA LEU A 115 -55.54 23.83 36.43
C LEU A 115 -55.28 22.49 35.73
N LYS A 116 -55.74 21.41 36.34
CA LYS A 116 -55.67 20.07 35.75
C LYS A 116 -56.72 19.88 34.67
N SER A 117 -57.99 20.16 34.96
CA SER A 117 -59.11 19.86 34.05
C SER A 117 -59.07 20.71 32.78
N ASP A 118 -58.75 22.00 32.92
CA ASP A 118 -58.98 22.96 31.84
C ASP A 118 -57.65 23.31 31.15
N PHE A 119 -56.58 23.47 31.93
CA PHE A 119 -55.26 23.91 31.44
C PHE A 119 -54.27 22.77 31.15
N GLY A 120 -54.57 21.55 31.61
CA GLY A 120 -53.71 20.39 31.39
C GLY A 120 -52.43 20.38 32.24
N VAL A 121 -52.42 21.12 33.35
CA VAL A 121 -51.30 21.10 34.31
C VAL A 121 -51.13 19.68 34.85
N GLY A 122 -49.90 19.18 34.84
CA GLY A 122 -49.60 17.82 35.23
C GLY A 122 -49.78 17.58 36.73
N THR A 123 -50.46 16.49 37.10
CA THR A 123 -50.70 16.10 38.51
C THR A 123 -50.43 14.63 38.79
N ARG A 124 -49.94 13.87 37.80
CA ARG A 124 -49.78 12.42 37.87
C ARG A 124 -48.40 12.04 37.34
N ASN A 125 -47.88 10.91 37.83
CA ASN A 125 -46.61 10.33 37.37
C ASN A 125 -46.82 9.45 36.13
N ASP A 126 -47.39 10.04 35.08
CA ASP A 126 -47.66 9.34 33.82
C ASP A 126 -46.43 9.34 32.89
N LEU A 127 -46.60 8.82 31.68
CA LEU A 127 -45.53 8.79 30.68
C LEU A 127 -45.01 10.20 30.33
N ASN A 128 -45.86 11.22 30.32
CA ASN A 128 -45.42 12.60 30.05
C ASN A 128 -44.51 13.10 31.16
N PHE A 129 -44.85 12.84 32.41
CA PHE A 129 -44.06 13.24 33.56
C PHE A 129 -42.62 12.70 33.48
N TYR A 130 -42.45 11.39 33.21
CA TYR A 130 -41.11 10.81 33.09
C TYR A 130 -40.34 11.32 31.86
N LEU A 131 -41.01 11.56 30.73
CA LEU A 131 -40.38 12.16 29.54
C LEU A 131 -39.96 13.61 29.79
N ASP A 132 -40.76 14.38 30.52
CA ASP A 132 -40.44 15.76 30.86
C ASP A 132 -39.28 15.82 31.86
N ILE A 133 -39.21 14.94 32.87
CA ILE A 133 -38.02 14.83 33.74
C ILE A 133 -36.76 14.68 32.89
N LEU A 134 -36.78 13.73 31.95
CA LEU A 134 -35.64 13.47 31.08
C LEU A 134 -35.27 14.70 30.21
N ARG A 135 -36.27 15.41 29.68
CA ARG A 135 -36.06 16.66 28.91
C ARG A 135 -35.45 17.77 29.75
N PHE A 136 -35.90 17.97 30.99
CA PHE A 136 -35.37 18.99 31.88
C PHE A 136 -33.93 18.68 32.30
N ILE A 137 -33.61 17.40 32.57
CA ILE A 137 -32.23 16.97 32.81
C ILE A 137 -31.36 17.26 31.57
N ARG A 138 -31.82 16.88 30.36
CA ARG A 138 -31.09 17.16 29.11
C ARG A 138 -30.90 18.66 28.87
N GLN A 139 -31.94 19.47 29.09
CA GLN A 139 -31.87 20.92 28.90
C GLN A 139 -30.81 21.54 29.81
N LYS A 140 -30.72 21.09 31.07
CA LYS A 140 -29.74 21.60 32.01
C LYS A 140 -28.32 21.14 31.69
N ASN A 141 -28.15 19.89 31.26
CA ASN A 141 -26.86 19.28 30.94
C ASN A 141 -26.58 19.27 29.43
N ARG A 142 -26.97 20.34 28.71
CA ARG A 142 -26.83 20.37 27.25
C ARG A 142 -25.37 20.44 26.79
N ARG A 143 -24.51 21.09 27.58
CA ARG A 143 -23.09 21.31 27.27
C ARG A 143 -22.14 20.59 28.22
N ASP A 144 -22.70 19.98 29.26
CA ASP A 144 -21.94 19.35 30.34
C ASP A 144 -22.23 17.85 30.35
N GLN A 145 -21.25 17.07 30.83
CA GLN A 145 -21.44 15.65 31.02
C GLN A 145 -22.47 15.39 32.12
N VAL A 146 -23.42 14.48 31.87
CA VAL A 146 -24.44 14.12 32.87
C VAL A 146 -23.79 13.41 34.05
N LYS A 147 -23.92 14.02 35.24
CA LYS A 147 -23.47 13.42 36.50
C LYS A 147 -24.46 12.35 36.99
N LEU A 148 -23.91 11.31 37.63
CA LEU A 148 -24.66 10.18 38.20
C LEU A 148 -25.60 9.51 37.16
N PRO A 149 -25.06 8.94 36.07
CA PRO A 149 -25.87 8.47 34.93
C PRO A 149 -26.80 7.30 35.26
N ARG A 150 -26.58 6.59 36.38
CA ARG A 150 -27.49 5.52 36.87
C ARG A 150 -28.95 5.96 37.00
N ARG A 151 -29.22 7.22 37.34
CA ARG A 151 -30.61 7.73 37.41
C ARG A 151 -31.29 7.80 36.03
N ILE A 152 -30.51 7.93 34.95
CA ILE A 152 -31.01 7.95 33.57
C ILE A 152 -31.36 6.54 33.09
N LEU A 153 -30.54 5.54 33.47
CA LEU A 153 -30.92 4.13 33.31
C LEU A 153 -32.28 3.87 33.94
N GLN A 154 -32.45 4.24 35.22
CA GLN A 154 -33.70 4.03 35.94
C GLN A 154 -34.89 4.76 35.30
N LEU A 155 -34.67 5.95 34.71
CA LEU A 155 -35.69 6.65 33.93
C LEU A 155 -36.06 5.90 32.65
N TYR A 156 -35.08 5.39 31.89
CA TYR A 156 -35.36 4.59 30.69
C TYR A 156 -36.17 3.35 31.02
N LEU A 157 -35.78 2.61 32.06
CA LEU A 157 -36.51 1.43 32.52
C LEU A 157 -37.93 1.80 32.98
N ARG A 158 -38.09 2.91 33.71
CA ARG A 158 -39.41 3.40 34.14
C ARG A 158 -40.28 3.81 32.96
N ILE A 159 -39.73 4.49 31.97
CA ILE A 159 -40.44 4.88 30.73
C ILE A 159 -40.88 3.62 29.98
N HIS A 160 -40.01 2.63 29.84
CA HIS A 160 -40.32 1.34 29.22
C HIS A 160 -41.47 0.64 29.95
N ALA A 161 -41.36 0.45 31.27
CA ALA A 161 -42.39 -0.17 32.09
C ALA A 161 -43.74 0.58 32.03
N THR A 162 -43.72 1.91 31.93
CA THR A 162 -44.93 2.72 31.78
C THR A 162 -45.58 2.54 30.40
N CYS A 163 -44.79 2.28 29.35
CA CYS A 163 -45.32 1.91 28.04
C CYS A 163 -45.97 0.53 28.08
N GLU A 164 -45.30 -0.46 28.67
CA GLU A 164 -45.82 -1.83 28.79
C GLU A 164 -47.09 -1.92 29.64
N ALA A 165 -47.18 -1.14 30.72
CA ALA A 165 -48.37 -1.07 31.56
C ALA A 165 -49.51 -0.24 30.95
N SER A 166 -49.30 0.43 29.80
CA SER A 166 -50.32 1.23 29.14
C SER A 166 -51.37 0.33 28.47
N SER A 167 -52.63 0.75 28.49
CA SER A 167 -53.70 0.06 27.75
C SER A 167 -53.47 0.07 26.22
N ASP A 168 -52.67 1.02 25.72
CA ASP A 168 -52.23 1.12 24.33
C ASP A 168 -50.71 1.28 24.29
N SER A 169 -50.00 0.18 24.50
CA SER A 169 -48.53 0.13 24.51
C SER A 169 -47.93 0.65 23.19
N LEU A 170 -48.53 0.33 22.04
CA LEU A 170 -48.01 0.78 20.73
C LEU A 170 -48.03 2.31 20.59
N LYS A 171 -49.12 2.97 20.99
CA LYS A 171 -49.22 4.42 20.98
C LYS A 171 -48.30 5.08 22.00
N ALA A 172 -48.15 4.47 23.18
CA ALA A 172 -47.20 4.92 24.19
C ALA A 172 -45.75 4.86 23.67
N GLN A 173 -45.34 3.73 23.10
CA GLN A 173 -44.02 3.55 22.52
C GLN A 173 -43.79 4.51 21.33
N GLN A 174 -44.78 4.72 20.46
CA GLN A 174 -44.69 5.69 19.37
C GLN A 174 -44.45 7.11 19.89
N LYS A 175 -45.18 7.52 20.92
CA LYS A 175 -44.98 8.82 21.56
C LYS A 175 -43.57 8.97 22.12
N VAL A 176 -43.02 7.94 22.77
CA VAL A 176 -41.63 7.95 23.24
C VAL A 176 -40.67 8.15 22.06
N ARG A 177 -40.83 7.41 20.96
CA ARG A 177 -40.00 7.57 19.75
C ARG A 177 -40.05 8.98 19.18
N GLU A 178 -41.24 9.56 19.06
CA GLU A 178 -41.41 10.93 18.56
C GLU A 178 -40.70 11.96 19.44
N VAL A 179 -40.73 11.77 20.76
CA VAL A 179 -40.02 12.64 21.70
C VAL A 179 -38.51 12.47 21.57
N PHE A 180 -38.00 11.24 21.59
CA PHE A 180 -36.57 10.95 21.44
C PHE A 180 -36.00 11.43 20.11
N GLY A 181 -36.75 11.29 19.01
CA GLY A 181 -36.36 11.79 17.69
C GLY A 181 -36.27 13.31 17.59
N LYS A 182 -36.98 14.05 18.45
CA LYS A 182 -37.00 15.53 18.46
C LYS A 182 -36.03 16.17 19.45
N THR A 183 -35.55 15.45 20.48
CA THR A 183 -34.95 16.10 21.67
C THR A 183 -33.61 15.52 22.17
N ASP A 184 -32.91 14.70 21.36
CA ASP A 184 -31.60 14.09 21.69
C ASP A 184 -31.57 13.50 23.10
N LEU A 185 -32.37 12.45 23.33
CA LEU A 185 -32.58 11.90 24.68
C LEU A 185 -31.86 10.58 24.93
N ILE A 186 -30.93 10.16 24.07
CA ILE A 186 -30.10 8.97 24.30
C ILE A 186 -28.80 9.38 24.98
N LEU A 187 -28.51 8.83 26.16
CA LEU A 187 -27.30 9.11 26.90
C LEU A 187 -26.23 8.05 26.61
N ARG A 188 -25.06 8.50 26.16
CA ARG A 188 -23.87 7.65 25.99
C ARG A 188 -22.57 8.41 26.24
N HIS A 189 -21.70 7.80 27.02
CA HIS A 189 -20.47 8.36 27.60
C HIS A 189 -20.70 9.69 28.33
N GLY A 190 -21.88 9.82 28.94
CA GLY A 190 -22.34 11.04 29.61
C GLY A 190 -22.77 12.19 28.68
N TRP A 191 -22.87 11.94 27.37
CA TRP A 191 -23.33 12.91 26.37
C TRP A 191 -24.67 12.51 25.76
N TRP A 192 -25.46 13.50 25.35
CA TRP A 192 -26.75 13.29 24.70
C TRP A 192 -26.58 13.09 23.19
N HIS A 193 -27.29 12.10 22.65
CA HIS A 193 -27.26 11.69 21.24
C HIS A 193 -28.67 11.66 20.65
N SER A 194 -28.72 11.88 19.35
CA SER A 194 -29.95 11.75 18.57
C SER A 194 -30.30 10.27 18.39
N LEU A 195 -31.60 9.96 18.37
CA LEU A 195 -32.09 8.61 18.07
C LEU A 195 -31.58 8.10 16.72
N ASN A 196 -31.50 8.98 15.72
CA ASN A 196 -31.16 8.62 14.33
C ASN A 196 -29.66 8.35 14.13
N THR A 197 -28.81 8.62 15.11
CA THR A 197 -27.37 8.35 15.05
C THR A 197 -26.96 7.14 15.90
N CYS A 198 -27.94 6.45 16.49
CA CYS A 198 -27.72 5.37 17.43
C CYS A 198 -27.96 4.00 16.80
N PHE A 199 -27.12 3.04 17.20
CA PHE A 199 -27.21 1.63 16.82
C PHE A 199 -27.03 0.77 18.08
N LEU A 200 -27.59 -0.44 18.07
CA LEU A 200 -27.57 -1.29 19.26
C LEU A 200 -26.17 -1.83 19.54
N GLU A 201 -25.56 -2.54 18.57
CA GLU A 201 -24.26 -3.19 18.71
C GLU A 201 -23.45 -3.08 17.40
N LEU A 202 -22.12 -3.12 17.48
CA LEU A 202 -21.26 -3.41 16.32
C LEU A 202 -20.00 -4.16 16.76
N PRO A 203 -19.48 -5.09 15.95
CA PRO A 203 -18.05 -5.36 15.90
C PRO A 203 -17.34 -4.13 15.31
N GLY A 204 -16.30 -3.63 15.99
CA GLY A 204 -15.56 -2.44 15.54
C GLY A 204 -16.22 -1.10 15.94
N ARG A 205 -15.45 -0.14 16.46
CA ARG A 205 -15.95 1.16 16.97
C ARG A 205 -15.66 2.32 15.98
N PRO A 206 -16.44 2.51 14.90
CA PRO A 206 -16.30 3.69 14.06
C PRO A 206 -16.68 4.97 14.85
N ARG A 207 -15.91 6.07 14.66
CA ARG A 207 -16.22 7.37 15.29
C ARG A 207 -17.35 8.05 14.50
N GLY A 208 -18.32 8.64 15.20
CA GLY A 208 -19.44 9.38 14.59
C GLY A 208 -20.78 8.66 14.67
N TRP A 209 -20.80 7.40 15.11
CA TRP A 209 -22.00 6.63 15.44
C TRP A 209 -21.99 6.28 16.92
N THR A 210 -23.19 6.17 17.50
CA THR A 210 -23.36 5.94 18.93
C THR A 210 -23.91 4.55 19.16
N PHE A 211 -23.07 3.66 19.67
CA PHE A 211 -23.49 2.33 20.08
C PHE A 211 -23.98 2.37 21.52
N VAL A 212 -25.25 2.03 21.70
CA VAL A 212 -25.93 2.19 22.99
C VAL A 212 -25.76 0.98 23.91
N PHE A 213 -25.29 -0.16 23.38
CA PHE A 213 -25.07 -1.40 24.12
C PHE A 213 -23.61 -1.91 23.98
N PRO A 214 -23.02 -2.55 25.01
CA PRO A 214 -23.53 -2.72 26.38
C PRO A 214 -23.65 -1.40 27.15
N PRO A 215 -24.50 -1.32 28.19
CA PRO A 215 -24.55 -0.15 29.07
C PRO A 215 -23.18 0.16 29.67
N GLU A 216 -22.95 1.42 30.02
CA GLU A 216 -21.67 1.82 30.58
C GLU A 216 -21.47 1.25 31.98
N GLU A 217 -20.23 0.94 32.34
CA GLU A 217 -19.87 0.50 33.69
C GLU A 217 -20.33 1.51 34.76
N SER A 218 -20.30 2.80 34.44
CA SER A 218 -20.76 3.90 35.31
C SER A 218 -22.25 3.84 35.66
N TRP A 219 -23.05 3.07 34.91
CA TRP A 219 -24.47 2.88 35.20
C TRP A 219 -24.69 1.81 36.28
N ASN A 220 -23.68 0.94 36.51
CA ASN A 220 -23.71 -0.17 37.46
C ASN A 220 -24.97 -1.04 37.29
N ALA A 221 -25.32 -1.35 36.04
CA ALA A 221 -26.51 -2.10 35.69
C ALA A 221 -26.33 -3.59 36.00
N ASN A 222 -27.30 -4.22 36.68
CA ASN A 222 -27.32 -5.68 36.83
C ASN A 222 -27.84 -6.37 35.55
N ASP A 223 -27.74 -7.70 35.48
CA ASP A 223 -28.13 -8.47 34.28
C ASP A 223 -29.60 -8.27 33.88
N ALA A 224 -30.51 -8.14 34.85
CA ALA A 224 -31.93 -7.90 34.60
C ALA A 224 -32.18 -6.49 34.05
N GLU A 225 -31.53 -5.47 34.64
CA GLU A 225 -31.57 -4.08 34.16
C GLU A 225 -30.97 -3.98 32.74
N CYS A 226 -29.90 -4.73 32.44
CA CYS A 226 -29.32 -4.81 31.10
C CYS A 226 -30.30 -5.42 30.08
N ALA A 227 -31.00 -6.49 30.47
CA ALA A 227 -32.01 -7.14 29.62
C ALA A 227 -33.19 -6.21 29.33
N GLU A 228 -33.73 -5.53 30.34
CA GLU A 228 -34.81 -4.55 30.15
C GLU A 228 -34.35 -3.34 29.33
N LEU A 229 -33.14 -2.83 29.56
CA LEU A 229 -32.60 -1.72 28.77
C LEU A 229 -32.48 -2.09 27.29
N ARG A 230 -32.06 -3.33 26.99
CA ARG A 230 -32.05 -3.85 25.62
C ARG A 230 -33.45 -3.88 25.03
N GLN A 231 -34.47 -4.31 25.79
CA GLN A 231 -35.87 -4.25 25.32
C GLN A 231 -36.36 -2.82 25.10
N PHE A 232 -35.99 -1.88 25.96
CA PHE A 232 -36.29 -0.46 25.74
C PHE A 232 -35.71 0.05 24.41
N TYR A 233 -34.44 -0.24 24.13
CA TYR A 233 -33.80 0.17 22.88
C TYR A 233 -34.42 -0.51 21.64
N GLN A 234 -34.70 -1.81 21.69
CA GLN A 234 -35.19 -2.57 20.54
C GLN A 234 -36.70 -2.46 20.33
N GLN A 235 -37.50 -2.55 21.40
CA GLN A 235 -38.97 -2.59 21.30
C GLN A 235 -39.56 -1.18 21.34
N THR A 236 -39.18 -0.37 22.35
CA THR A 236 -39.73 0.98 22.50
C THR A 236 -39.12 1.94 21.48
N LEU A 237 -37.80 2.05 21.44
CA LEU A 237 -37.11 3.02 20.58
C LEU A 237 -36.86 2.55 19.14
N LYS A 238 -36.92 1.23 18.88
CA LYS A 238 -36.65 0.64 17.54
C LYS A 238 -35.26 1.00 17.00
N ILE A 239 -34.26 1.05 17.88
CA ILE A 239 -32.87 1.28 17.48
C ILE A 239 -32.38 0.09 16.64
N PRO A 240 -31.82 0.30 15.43
CA PRO A 240 -31.35 -0.77 14.57
C PRO A 240 -30.22 -1.59 15.22
N ASN A 241 -30.17 -2.89 14.94
CA ASN A 241 -29.16 -3.78 15.51
C ASN A 241 -27.74 -3.48 15.01
N ALA A 242 -27.59 -3.12 13.73
CA ALA A 242 -26.31 -2.82 13.07
C ALA A 242 -26.52 -1.77 11.98
N ILE A 243 -25.43 -1.21 11.43
CA ILE A 243 -25.54 -0.40 10.21
C ILE A 243 -26.06 -1.20 9.03
N SER A 244 -26.83 -0.54 8.19
CA SER A 244 -26.98 -0.96 6.80
C SER A 244 -25.92 -0.32 5.91
N LEU A 245 -25.67 -0.96 4.76
CA LEU A 245 -24.81 -0.41 3.72
C LEU A 245 -25.34 0.94 3.20
N LYS A 246 -26.66 1.07 3.11
CA LYS A 246 -27.33 2.32 2.70
C LYS A 246 -26.98 3.48 3.64
N ASP A 247 -26.98 3.24 4.95
CA ASP A 247 -26.63 4.28 5.94
C ASP A 247 -25.18 4.76 5.77
N ILE A 248 -24.26 3.85 5.38
CA ILE A 248 -22.87 4.20 5.09
C ILE A 248 -22.78 5.05 3.83
N LEU A 249 -23.47 4.64 2.75
CA LEU A 249 -23.47 5.35 1.47
C LEU A 249 -24.10 6.74 1.57
N ASP A 250 -25.23 6.88 2.26
CA ASP A 250 -25.89 8.17 2.51
C ASP A 250 -24.95 9.13 3.27
N ARG A 251 -24.09 8.58 4.15
CA ARG A 251 -23.10 9.35 4.90
C ARG A 251 -21.88 9.70 4.08
N LEU A 252 -21.46 8.85 3.14
CA LEU A 252 -20.45 9.20 2.14
C LEU A 252 -20.96 10.31 1.21
N ASP A 253 -22.22 10.27 0.79
CA ASP A 253 -22.86 11.35 0.03
C ASP A 253 -22.86 12.66 0.85
N THR A 254 -23.28 12.61 2.12
CA THR A 254 -23.25 13.80 3.01
C THR A 254 -21.83 14.35 3.19
N ALA A 255 -20.84 13.47 3.34
CA ALA A 255 -19.44 13.86 3.54
C ALA A 255 -18.82 14.48 2.29
N ARG A 256 -19.24 14.02 1.10
CA ARG A 256 -18.82 14.58 -0.17
C ARG A 256 -19.36 15.99 -0.36
N ASP A 257 -20.62 16.19 0.01
CA ASP A 257 -21.33 17.46 -0.20
C ASP A 257 -21.01 18.49 0.90
N ASP A 258 -20.27 18.10 1.95
CA ASP A 258 -19.80 18.98 3.01
C ASP A 258 -18.58 19.82 2.54
N VAL A 259 -18.79 21.13 2.38
CA VAL A 259 -17.77 22.10 1.97
C VAL A 259 -16.89 22.55 3.15
N SER A 260 -17.11 22.03 4.36
CA SER A 260 -16.34 22.46 5.52
C SER A 260 -14.86 22.01 5.42
N PRO A 261 -13.90 22.90 5.76
CA PRO A 261 -12.46 22.60 5.65
C PRO A 261 -11.97 21.54 6.66
N HIS A 262 -12.81 21.14 7.61
CA HIS A 262 -12.51 20.15 8.64
C HIS A 262 -13.68 19.16 8.77
N PRO A 263 -13.85 18.21 7.84
CA PRO A 263 -14.84 17.17 8.00
C PRO A 263 -14.52 16.36 9.25
N ASN A 264 -15.41 16.42 10.25
CA ASN A 264 -15.33 15.67 11.52
C ASN A 264 -15.46 14.14 11.32
N LEU A 265 -15.41 13.65 10.09
CA LEU A 265 -15.70 12.28 9.69
C LEU A 265 -14.41 11.55 9.27
N SER A 266 -14.13 10.43 9.92
CA SER A 266 -13.01 9.55 9.58
C SER A 266 -13.46 8.58 8.49
N LEU A 267 -13.15 8.90 7.22
CA LEU A 267 -13.55 8.10 6.05
C LEU A 267 -12.90 6.70 6.04
N GLU A 268 -11.66 6.58 6.53
CA GLU A 268 -10.99 5.29 6.72
C GLU A 268 -11.86 4.30 7.53
N LYS A 269 -12.62 4.81 8.52
CA LYS A 269 -13.53 3.97 9.32
C LYS A 269 -14.82 3.61 8.59
N LEU A 270 -15.29 4.45 7.67
CA LEU A 270 -16.44 4.09 6.82
C LEU A 270 -16.04 3.01 5.84
N TYR A 271 -14.89 3.15 5.17
CA TYR A 271 -14.38 2.11 4.29
C TYR A 271 -14.09 0.82 5.06
N GLY A 272 -13.48 0.90 6.26
CA GLY A 272 -13.29 -0.27 7.12
C GLY A 272 -14.61 -0.96 7.51
N ALA A 273 -15.67 -0.21 7.80
CA ALA A 273 -16.98 -0.79 8.07
C ALA A 273 -17.57 -1.49 6.83
N ILE A 274 -17.39 -0.91 5.64
CA ILE A 274 -17.78 -1.56 4.38
C ILE A 274 -16.98 -2.87 4.19
N ASP A 275 -15.67 -2.83 4.40
CA ASP A 275 -14.78 -3.98 4.26
C ASP A 275 -15.16 -5.13 5.21
N GLU A 276 -15.51 -4.82 6.47
CA GLU A 276 -15.99 -5.82 7.42
C GLU A 276 -17.36 -6.43 7.04
N MET A 277 -18.22 -5.64 6.36
CA MET A 277 -19.53 -6.09 5.89
C MET A 277 -19.43 -6.90 4.59
N MET A 278 -18.48 -6.57 3.72
CA MET A 278 -18.33 -7.13 2.37
C MET A 278 -18.38 -8.66 2.31
N PRO A 279 -17.65 -9.43 3.15
CA PRO A 279 -17.68 -10.89 3.12
C PRO A 279 -19.04 -11.51 3.44
N ARG A 280 -19.96 -10.75 4.03
CA ARG A 280 -21.29 -11.21 4.47
C ARG A 280 -22.42 -10.73 3.55
N LEU A 281 -22.11 -9.86 2.58
CA LEU A 281 -23.10 -9.33 1.67
C LEU A 281 -23.47 -10.38 0.60
N PRO A 282 -24.75 -10.43 0.19
CA PRO A 282 -25.13 -11.12 -1.05
C PRO A 282 -24.31 -10.60 -2.24
N GLU A 283 -24.04 -11.47 -3.20
CA GLU A 283 -23.23 -11.12 -4.38
C GLU A 283 -23.84 -9.95 -5.18
N SER A 284 -25.17 -9.86 -5.25
CA SER A 284 -25.88 -8.71 -5.85
C SER A 284 -25.54 -7.39 -5.16
N ASP A 285 -25.56 -7.37 -3.83
CA ASP A 285 -25.35 -6.16 -3.04
C ASP A 285 -23.88 -5.72 -3.11
N ALA A 286 -22.95 -6.67 -3.18
CA ALA A 286 -21.54 -6.42 -3.41
C ALA A 286 -21.29 -5.84 -4.82
N ILE A 287 -22.02 -6.29 -5.84
CA ILE A 287 -21.97 -5.72 -7.20
C ILE A 287 -22.53 -4.30 -7.22
N ASP A 288 -23.67 -4.06 -6.57
CA ASP A 288 -24.29 -2.73 -6.48
C ASP A 288 -23.39 -1.73 -5.74
N LEU A 289 -22.70 -2.19 -4.70
CA LEU A 289 -21.70 -1.41 -3.99
C LEU A 289 -20.54 -1.00 -4.90
N ARG A 290 -19.91 -1.96 -5.60
CA ARG A 290 -18.82 -1.67 -6.55
C ARG A 290 -19.29 -0.69 -7.62
N SER A 291 -20.48 -0.93 -8.17
CA SER A 291 -21.12 -0.04 -9.14
C SER A 291 -21.34 1.37 -8.59
N SER A 292 -21.61 1.50 -7.29
CA SER A 292 -21.77 2.81 -6.64
C SER A 292 -20.44 3.58 -6.58
N PHE A 293 -19.33 2.91 -6.26
CA PHE A 293 -17.98 3.50 -6.27
C PHE A 293 -17.47 3.82 -7.70
N GLU A 294 -17.92 3.07 -8.69
CA GLU A 294 -17.61 3.33 -10.10
C GLU A 294 -18.32 4.60 -10.59
N ASN A 295 -19.60 4.74 -10.26
CA ASN A 295 -20.45 5.81 -10.80
C ASN A 295 -20.35 7.12 -9.99
N LYS A 296 -20.11 7.05 -8.68
CA LYS A 296 -20.07 8.20 -7.79
C LYS A 296 -18.66 8.41 -7.21
N PRO A 297 -18.24 9.67 -7.00
CA PRO A 297 -16.92 9.96 -6.45
C PRO A 297 -16.92 9.78 -4.93
N TYR A 298 -16.80 8.53 -4.47
CA TYR A 298 -16.81 8.17 -3.06
C TYR A 298 -15.43 8.02 -2.42
N ILE A 299 -14.35 8.19 -3.18
CA ILE A 299 -12.98 8.02 -2.68
C ILE A 299 -12.35 9.40 -2.48
N ARG A 300 -12.12 9.79 -1.23
CA ARG A 300 -11.45 11.07 -0.93
C ARG A 300 -9.93 10.88 -0.88
N VAL A 301 -9.16 11.75 -1.51
CA VAL A 301 -7.69 11.74 -1.42
C VAL A 301 -7.16 13.14 -1.10
N LEU A 302 -6.10 13.21 -0.29
CA LEU A 302 -5.39 14.44 0.01
C LEU A 302 -4.20 14.57 -0.94
N SER A 303 -4.37 15.34 -2.01
CA SER A 303 -3.28 15.62 -2.96
C SER A 303 -2.84 17.07 -2.84
N ASN A 304 -1.55 17.29 -2.56
CA ASN A 304 -0.91 18.62 -2.52
C ASN A 304 -1.63 19.65 -1.65
N GLY A 305 -2.16 19.24 -0.49
CA GLY A 305 -2.89 20.12 0.43
C GLY A 305 -4.32 20.45 0.01
N SER A 306 -4.81 19.87 -1.09
CA SER A 306 -6.20 19.97 -1.55
C SER A 306 -6.93 18.64 -1.40
N VAL A 307 -8.20 18.70 -1.03
CA VAL A 307 -9.06 17.52 -0.87
C VAL A 307 -9.78 17.26 -2.19
N GLY A 308 -9.53 16.12 -2.81
CA GLY A 308 -10.23 15.65 -4.01
C GLY A 308 -11.15 14.47 -3.73
N TRP A 309 -12.30 14.40 -4.39
CA TRP A 309 -13.19 13.23 -4.40
C TRP A 309 -13.13 12.56 -5.79
N HIS A 310 -12.87 11.27 -5.80
CA HIS A 310 -12.54 10.49 -6.98
C HIS A 310 -13.45 9.27 -7.12
N LYS A 311 -13.72 8.90 -8.38
CA LYS A 311 -14.35 7.65 -8.76
C LYS A 311 -13.33 6.52 -8.78
N LEU A 312 -13.78 5.28 -8.73
CA LEU A 312 -12.90 4.10 -8.80
C LEU A 312 -11.93 4.15 -10.00
N ALA A 313 -12.43 4.45 -11.20
CA ALA A 313 -11.61 4.54 -12.42
C ALA A 313 -10.49 5.60 -12.37
N ALA A 314 -10.55 6.58 -11.48
CA ALA A 314 -9.50 7.59 -11.32
C ALA A 314 -8.43 7.19 -10.29
N CYS A 315 -8.60 6.07 -9.61
CA CYS A 315 -7.76 5.61 -8.52
C CYS A 315 -6.91 4.41 -8.93
N VAL A 316 -5.76 4.27 -8.28
CA VAL A 316 -4.83 3.15 -8.43
C VAL A 316 -4.26 2.75 -7.08
N TRP A 317 -3.75 1.53 -7.00
CA TRP A 317 -2.93 1.08 -5.89
C TRP A 317 -1.51 0.85 -6.39
N ALA A 318 -0.67 1.88 -6.31
CA ALA A 318 0.65 1.91 -6.95
C ALA A 318 1.65 2.70 -6.07
N PRO A 319 2.12 2.10 -4.96
CA PRO A 319 2.92 2.80 -3.96
C PRO A 319 4.16 3.48 -4.56
N GLY A 320 4.23 4.80 -4.44
CA GLY A 320 5.37 5.59 -4.89
C GLY A 320 5.42 5.88 -6.39
N LEU A 321 4.41 5.48 -7.16
CA LEU A 321 4.33 5.71 -8.60
C LEU A 321 3.39 6.87 -8.92
N ASN A 322 3.92 7.90 -9.60
CA ASN A 322 3.10 8.97 -10.15
C ASN A 322 2.59 8.58 -11.53
N ILE A 323 1.35 8.10 -11.59
CA ILE A 323 0.67 7.72 -12.83
C ILE A 323 -0.18 8.91 -13.30
N PRO A 324 0.15 9.57 -14.44
CA PRO A 324 -0.59 10.72 -14.90
C PRO A 324 -2.10 10.47 -15.03
N GLY A 325 -2.90 11.38 -14.48
CA GLY A 325 -4.36 11.30 -14.47
C GLY A 325 -4.96 10.29 -13.48
N LYS A 326 -4.14 9.61 -12.68
CA LYS A 326 -4.55 8.68 -11.64
C LYS A 326 -4.11 9.16 -10.26
N VAL A 327 -4.80 8.67 -9.24
CA VAL A 327 -4.51 8.98 -7.84
C VAL A 327 -4.17 7.70 -7.08
N ASP A 328 -2.96 7.64 -6.52
CA ASP A 328 -2.52 6.51 -5.72
C ASP A 328 -3.16 6.53 -4.32
N LEU A 329 -3.81 5.43 -3.97
CA LEU A 329 -4.49 5.27 -2.68
C LEU A 329 -3.58 4.74 -1.59
N SER A 330 -2.40 4.21 -1.92
CA SER A 330 -1.52 3.53 -0.97
C SER A 330 -1.06 4.44 0.18
N VAL A 331 -0.88 5.74 -0.09
CA VAL A 331 -0.38 6.73 0.86
C VAL A 331 -1.44 7.06 1.92
N ASP A 332 -2.67 7.36 1.48
CA ASP A 332 -3.77 7.75 2.37
C ASP A 332 -4.43 6.56 3.08
N TYR A 333 -4.38 5.37 2.46
CA TYR A 333 -5.20 4.23 2.88
C TYR A 333 -4.43 2.92 3.05
N GLY A 334 -3.12 2.95 3.35
CA GLY A 334 -2.29 1.74 3.42
C GLY A 334 -2.82 0.56 4.26
N ARG A 335 -3.71 0.78 5.25
CA ARG A 335 -4.36 -0.29 6.03
C ARG A 335 -5.56 -0.97 5.35
N LEU A 336 -6.02 -0.42 4.25
CA LEU A 336 -7.21 -0.82 3.50
C LEU A 336 -6.84 -1.36 2.11
N GLU A 337 -5.61 -1.89 1.95
CA GLU A 337 -5.14 -2.46 0.68
C GLU A 337 -6.11 -3.49 0.11
N SER A 338 -6.42 -4.53 0.89
CA SER A 338 -7.35 -5.59 0.50
C SER A 338 -8.72 -5.04 0.13
N PHE A 339 -9.20 -4.03 0.85
CA PHE A 339 -10.48 -3.39 0.52
C PHE A 339 -10.44 -2.77 -0.88
N PHE A 340 -9.41 -2.00 -1.21
CA PHE A 340 -9.35 -1.35 -2.52
C PHE A 340 -9.00 -2.32 -3.64
N THR A 341 -8.00 -3.20 -3.47
CA THR A 341 -7.51 -4.09 -4.52
C THR A 341 -8.39 -5.34 -4.70
N GLU A 342 -8.85 -5.96 -3.61
CA GLU A 342 -9.63 -7.21 -3.67
C GLU A 342 -11.14 -6.94 -3.67
N SER A 343 -11.61 -6.11 -2.75
CA SER A 343 -13.06 -5.84 -2.54
C SER A 343 -13.62 -4.84 -3.53
N LEU A 344 -12.88 -3.81 -3.93
CA LEU A 344 -13.33 -2.83 -4.94
C LEU A 344 -12.72 -3.04 -6.32
N LYS A 345 -11.71 -3.91 -6.47
CA LYS A 345 -10.97 -4.14 -7.74
C LYS A 345 -10.38 -2.86 -8.32
N VAL A 346 -9.90 -1.96 -7.48
CA VAL A 346 -9.03 -0.86 -7.93
C VAL A 346 -7.84 -1.46 -8.65
N SER A 347 -7.54 -0.93 -9.84
CA SER A 347 -6.42 -1.39 -10.64
C SER A 347 -5.14 -1.29 -9.84
N SER A 348 -4.56 -2.44 -9.55
CA SER A 348 -3.28 -2.62 -8.89
C SER A 348 -2.38 -3.46 -9.78
N GLY A 349 -1.13 -3.05 -9.94
CA GLY A 349 -0.08 -3.92 -10.45
C GLY A 349 0.42 -3.65 -11.87
N PHE A 350 1.32 -4.55 -12.27
CA PHE A 350 2.23 -4.41 -13.40
C PHE A 350 1.57 -4.22 -14.76
N ARG A 351 0.37 -4.76 -15.00
CA ARG A 351 -0.32 -4.64 -16.29
C ARG A 351 -0.75 -3.21 -16.60
N MET A 352 -1.19 -2.48 -15.58
CA MET A 352 -1.51 -1.07 -15.73
C MET A 352 -0.27 -0.22 -15.95
N VAL A 353 0.84 -0.53 -15.24
CA VAL A 353 2.13 0.14 -15.47
C VAL A 353 2.59 -0.08 -16.92
N TYR A 354 2.46 -1.31 -17.43
CA TYR A 354 2.70 -1.64 -18.83
C TYR A 354 1.78 -0.84 -19.77
N ASP A 355 0.46 -0.85 -19.55
CA ASP A 355 -0.49 -0.14 -20.42
C ASP A 355 -0.20 1.37 -20.43
N HIS A 356 0.16 1.95 -19.29
CA HIS A 356 0.57 3.36 -19.22
C HIS A 356 1.88 3.62 -19.95
N LEU A 357 2.88 2.75 -19.79
CA LEU A 357 4.16 2.88 -20.50
C LEU A 357 3.96 2.82 -22.02
N VAL A 358 3.14 1.89 -22.50
CA VAL A 358 2.86 1.72 -23.94
C VAL A 358 2.12 2.93 -24.52
N ASN A 359 1.23 3.57 -23.76
CA ASN A 359 0.40 4.68 -24.23
C ASN A 359 0.90 6.07 -23.79
N LEU A 360 2.11 6.19 -23.25
CA LEU A 360 2.62 7.47 -22.77
C LEU A 360 2.89 8.46 -23.91
N ASP A 361 2.71 9.75 -23.63
CA ASP A 361 3.14 10.83 -24.53
C ASP A 361 4.58 11.25 -24.16
N PRO A 362 5.58 10.99 -25.01
CA PRO A 362 6.98 11.24 -24.68
C PRO A 362 7.32 12.74 -24.52
N GLU A 363 6.52 13.64 -25.10
CA GLU A 363 6.77 15.10 -25.03
C GLU A 363 6.36 15.71 -23.69
N VAL A 364 5.37 15.11 -23.02
CA VAL A 364 4.80 15.62 -21.77
C VAL A 364 5.26 14.80 -20.56
N SER A 365 5.73 13.57 -20.77
CA SER A 365 6.10 12.65 -19.70
C SER A 365 7.50 12.94 -19.15
N PRO A 366 7.65 13.22 -17.83
CA PRO A 366 8.97 13.39 -17.24
C PRO A 366 9.79 12.09 -17.28
N VAL A 367 11.02 12.18 -17.77
CA VAL A 367 11.96 11.04 -17.90
C VAL A 367 12.08 10.25 -16.58
N GLU A 368 12.22 10.95 -15.45
CA GLU A 368 12.38 10.31 -14.15
C GLU A 368 11.15 9.47 -13.76
N SER A 369 9.94 9.95 -14.06
CA SER A 369 8.71 9.20 -13.82
C SER A 369 8.64 7.94 -14.68
N VAL A 370 9.12 8.01 -15.92
CA VAL A 370 9.21 6.84 -16.81
C VAL A 370 10.23 5.83 -16.29
N LYS A 371 11.40 6.27 -15.79
CA LYS A 371 12.36 5.38 -15.14
C LYS A 371 11.76 4.65 -13.94
N THR A 372 11.02 5.32 -13.06
CA THR A 372 10.34 4.66 -11.93
C THR A 372 9.32 3.61 -12.41
N MET A 373 8.57 3.89 -13.48
CA MET A 373 7.64 2.92 -14.07
C MET A 373 8.37 1.72 -14.69
N ILE A 374 9.51 1.93 -15.36
CA ILE A 374 10.38 0.87 -15.88
C ILE A 374 10.85 -0.05 -14.73
N TRP A 375 11.29 0.54 -13.62
CA TRP A 375 11.68 -0.23 -12.43
C TRP A 375 10.52 -1.06 -11.87
N SER A 376 9.35 -0.45 -11.69
CA SER A 376 8.17 -1.16 -11.18
C SER A 376 7.72 -2.29 -12.11
N LEU A 377 7.79 -2.08 -13.42
CA LEU A 377 7.51 -3.14 -14.38
C LEU A 377 8.53 -4.27 -14.24
N ASN A 378 9.83 -3.94 -14.21
CA ASN A 378 10.93 -4.91 -14.09
C ASN A 378 10.77 -5.84 -12.88
N GLU A 379 10.41 -5.31 -11.71
CA GLU A 379 10.18 -6.11 -10.49
C GLU A 379 9.13 -7.22 -10.68
N SER A 380 8.15 -7.00 -11.56
CA SER A 380 7.03 -7.92 -11.78
C SER A 380 7.23 -8.89 -12.95
N LEU A 381 8.21 -8.64 -13.84
CA LEU A 381 8.38 -9.38 -15.09
C LEU A 381 8.79 -10.84 -14.87
N SER A 382 9.57 -11.14 -13.84
CA SER A 382 10.02 -12.52 -13.57
C SER A 382 8.86 -13.48 -13.29
N GLU A 383 7.79 -13.00 -12.65
CA GLU A 383 6.61 -13.81 -12.33
C GLU A 383 5.51 -13.66 -13.40
N HIS A 384 5.30 -12.45 -13.90
CA HIS A 384 4.12 -12.11 -14.70
C HIS A 384 4.41 -11.74 -16.16
N GLY A 385 5.68 -11.70 -16.59
CA GLY A 385 6.07 -11.24 -17.93
C GLY A 385 5.43 -12.02 -19.08
N HIS A 386 5.09 -13.30 -18.85
CA HIS A 386 4.39 -14.16 -19.81
C HIS A 386 2.95 -13.69 -20.13
N LEU A 387 2.38 -12.79 -19.33
CA LEU A 387 1.05 -12.21 -19.52
C LEU A 387 1.06 -10.92 -20.37
N LEU A 388 2.25 -10.41 -20.70
CA LEU A 388 2.46 -9.16 -21.43
C LEU A 388 3.11 -9.41 -22.79
N ASP A 389 2.74 -8.61 -23.79
CA ASP A 389 3.40 -8.61 -25.08
C ASP A 389 4.53 -7.57 -25.09
N PRO A 390 5.80 -7.94 -25.34
CA PRO A 390 6.88 -6.96 -25.42
C PRO A 390 6.84 -6.09 -26.68
N ALA A 391 6.08 -6.46 -27.74
CA ALA A 391 6.10 -5.73 -29.00
C ALA A 391 5.57 -4.28 -28.90
N PRO A 392 4.39 -4.00 -28.30
CA PRO A 392 3.94 -2.62 -28.09
C PRO A 392 4.92 -1.80 -27.24
N PHE A 393 5.48 -2.40 -26.19
CA PHE A 393 6.47 -1.74 -25.33
C PHE A 393 7.74 -1.34 -26.09
N ARG A 394 8.22 -2.19 -27.01
CA ARG A 394 9.36 -1.87 -27.87
C ARG A 394 9.08 -0.72 -28.84
N SER A 395 7.90 -0.69 -29.45
CA SER A 395 7.55 0.35 -30.42
C SER A 395 7.23 1.70 -29.76
N SER A 396 6.82 1.71 -28.49
CA SER A 396 6.57 2.94 -27.75
C SER A 396 7.85 3.65 -27.33
N SER A 397 7.82 4.99 -27.30
CA SER A 397 8.94 5.82 -26.87
C SER A 397 9.07 5.83 -25.34
N VAL A 398 9.57 4.73 -24.77
CA VAL A 398 9.67 4.51 -23.33
C VAL A 398 11.12 4.51 -22.82
N PHE A 399 12.10 4.30 -23.68
CA PHE A 399 13.48 4.13 -23.30
C PHE A 399 14.16 5.49 -23.12
N PRO A 400 14.67 5.83 -21.94
CA PRO A 400 15.41 7.07 -21.74
C PRO A 400 16.78 6.94 -22.40
N VAL A 401 17.02 7.69 -23.47
CA VAL A 401 18.27 7.67 -24.23
C VAL A 401 18.99 9.00 -24.07
N LYS A 402 20.22 8.95 -23.55
CA LYS A 402 21.14 10.08 -23.46
C LYS A 402 21.90 10.21 -24.78
N ASN A 403 21.78 11.37 -25.41
CA ASN A 403 22.51 11.70 -26.63
C ASN A 403 23.95 12.17 -26.36
N THR A 404 24.73 12.39 -27.42
CA THR A 404 26.12 12.85 -27.35
C THR A 404 26.28 14.24 -26.71
N ASN A 405 25.21 15.04 -26.67
CA ASN A 405 25.18 16.35 -26.01
C ASN A 405 24.80 16.25 -24.53
N GLY A 406 24.56 15.05 -24.00
CA GLY A 406 24.18 14.79 -22.62
C GLY A 406 22.69 15.00 -22.31
N GLN A 407 21.85 15.31 -23.30
CA GLN A 407 20.41 15.46 -23.14
C GLN A 407 19.72 14.09 -23.20
N VAL A 408 18.72 13.89 -22.35
CA VAL A 408 17.96 12.63 -22.28
C VAL A 408 16.59 12.82 -22.92
N LYS A 409 16.27 11.96 -23.90
CA LYS A 409 14.97 11.92 -24.58
C LYS A 409 14.38 10.52 -24.48
N LEU A 410 13.06 10.40 -24.44
CA LEU A 410 12.39 9.11 -24.52
C LEU A 410 12.34 8.64 -25.99
N SER A 411 12.83 7.43 -26.24
CA SER A 411 12.93 6.83 -27.59
C SER A 411 12.35 5.43 -27.60
N SER A 412 12.01 4.92 -28.78
CA SER A 412 11.57 3.53 -28.96
C SER A 412 12.76 2.60 -29.16
N ALA A 413 12.54 1.28 -29.07
CA ALA A 413 13.54 0.28 -29.38
C ALA A 413 13.91 0.22 -30.88
N GLU A 414 13.18 0.94 -31.74
CA GLU A 414 13.51 1.08 -33.16
C GLU A 414 14.62 2.12 -33.38
N ALA A 415 14.79 3.06 -32.44
CA ALA A 415 15.90 4.01 -32.45
C ALA A 415 17.24 3.29 -32.21
N GLU A 416 18.32 3.87 -32.72
CA GLU A 416 19.67 3.39 -32.50
C GLU A 416 20.24 3.93 -31.19
N PHE A 417 20.48 3.04 -30.23
CA PHE A 417 21.21 3.34 -29.00
C PHE A 417 21.90 2.08 -28.46
N SER A 418 22.95 2.28 -27.66
CA SER A 418 23.66 1.22 -26.95
C SER A 418 23.17 1.08 -25.51
N ILE A 419 23.21 -0.12 -24.95
CA ILE A 419 22.86 -0.39 -23.55
C ILE A 419 24.17 -0.55 -22.75
N PRO A 420 24.44 0.31 -21.76
CA PRO A 420 25.70 0.27 -21.01
C PRO A 420 25.67 -0.85 -19.98
N ASP A 421 26.15 -2.04 -20.32
CA ASP A 421 26.19 -3.21 -19.42
C ASP A 421 27.56 -3.41 -18.72
N LYS A 422 28.59 -2.68 -19.15
CA LYS A 422 29.93 -2.68 -18.53
C LYS A 422 30.43 -1.28 -18.27
N GLU A 423 30.70 -0.98 -17.01
CA GLU A 423 31.12 0.35 -16.52
C GLU A 423 32.36 0.88 -17.27
N PHE A 424 33.43 0.09 -17.37
CA PHE A 424 34.64 0.49 -18.09
C PHE A 424 34.36 0.89 -19.56
N ILE A 425 33.53 0.13 -20.27
CA ILE A 425 33.21 0.40 -21.67
C ILE A 425 32.29 1.63 -21.79
N GLN A 426 31.30 1.74 -20.90
CA GLN A 426 30.42 2.90 -20.80
C GLN A 426 31.23 4.19 -20.63
N GLU A 427 32.24 4.19 -19.75
CA GLU A 427 33.11 5.35 -19.52
C GLU A 427 33.87 5.75 -20.79
N GLN A 428 34.42 4.79 -21.54
CA GLN A 428 35.21 5.10 -22.75
C GLN A 428 34.36 5.75 -23.85
N PHE A 429 33.12 5.30 -24.02
CA PHE A 429 32.23 5.81 -25.07
C PHE A 429 31.28 6.92 -24.61
N SER A 430 31.42 7.40 -23.36
CA SER A 430 30.55 8.42 -22.78
C SER A 430 30.57 9.70 -23.60
N GLY A 431 29.39 10.15 -24.03
CA GLY A 431 29.24 11.35 -24.88
C GLY A 431 29.63 11.16 -26.36
N MET A 432 30.13 9.98 -26.76
CA MET A 432 30.48 9.68 -28.16
C MET A 432 29.33 9.01 -28.92
N VAL A 433 28.48 8.25 -28.22
CA VAL A 433 27.33 7.54 -28.81
C VAL A 433 26.06 7.75 -27.99
N GLU A 434 24.89 7.57 -28.62
CA GLU A 434 23.63 7.53 -27.89
C GLU A 434 23.56 6.26 -27.02
N MET A 435 23.29 6.43 -25.73
CA MET A 435 23.21 5.32 -24.77
C MET A 435 21.93 5.39 -23.96
N LEU A 436 21.43 4.23 -23.55
CA LEU A 436 20.38 4.15 -22.55
C LEU A 436 20.86 4.84 -21.24
N ASP A 437 20.05 5.74 -20.70
CA ASP A 437 20.39 6.59 -19.55
C ASP A 437 20.22 5.84 -18.22
N PHE A 438 20.95 4.74 -18.08
CA PHE A 438 21.16 3.99 -16.84
C PHE A 438 22.65 3.71 -16.68
N THR A 439 23.09 3.52 -15.44
CA THR A 439 24.44 3.01 -15.14
C THR A 439 24.53 1.52 -15.44
N ALA A 440 25.75 1.00 -15.64
CA ALA A 440 25.96 -0.44 -15.79
C ALA A 440 25.38 -1.27 -14.62
N HIS A 441 25.42 -0.73 -13.40
CA HIS A 441 24.81 -1.37 -12.25
C HIS A 441 23.27 -1.42 -12.34
N GLU A 442 22.64 -0.33 -12.77
CA GLU A 442 21.18 -0.28 -12.96
C GLU A 442 20.74 -1.20 -14.11
N VAL A 443 21.49 -1.24 -15.22
CA VAL A 443 21.23 -2.17 -16.33
C VAL A 443 21.29 -3.62 -15.85
N TRP A 444 22.26 -3.97 -15.00
CA TRP A 444 22.36 -5.30 -14.41
C TRP A 444 21.12 -5.67 -13.58
N LEU A 445 20.59 -4.74 -12.79
CA LEU A 445 19.34 -4.93 -12.03
C LEU A 445 18.08 -4.95 -12.94
N LEU A 446 18.13 -4.34 -14.12
CA LEU A 446 17.08 -4.33 -15.13
C LEU A 446 17.15 -5.53 -16.09
N GLU A 447 18.01 -6.52 -15.84
CA GLU A 447 18.14 -7.71 -16.68
C GLU A 447 16.78 -8.37 -17.04
N PRO A 448 15.83 -8.59 -16.10
CA PRO A 448 14.54 -9.19 -16.44
C PRO A 448 13.81 -8.44 -17.56
N LEU A 449 13.83 -7.10 -17.53
CA LEU A 449 13.25 -6.25 -18.55
C LEU A 449 14.02 -6.31 -19.87
N MET A 450 15.35 -6.30 -19.83
CA MET A 450 16.18 -6.35 -21.04
C MET A 450 15.98 -7.67 -21.81
N VAL A 451 15.92 -8.79 -21.08
CA VAL A 451 15.67 -10.13 -21.63
C VAL A 451 14.23 -10.22 -22.14
N TRP A 452 13.24 -9.82 -21.35
CA TRP A 452 11.82 -9.87 -21.73
C TRP A 452 11.53 -9.00 -22.96
N ALA A 453 12.12 -7.81 -23.04
CA ALA A 453 11.98 -6.92 -24.20
C ALA A 453 12.79 -7.39 -25.41
N GLY A 454 13.77 -8.29 -25.24
CA GLY A 454 14.64 -8.80 -26.31
C GLY A 454 15.68 -7.77 -26.77
N LEU A 455 16.26 -7.02 -25.83
CA LEU A 455 17.19 -5.92 -26.10
C LEU A 455 18.67 -6.28 -25.87
N GLU A 456 18.97 -7.51 -25.48
CA GLU A 456 20.33 -7.96 -25.12
C GLU A 456 21.35 -7.76 -26.24
N SER A 457 20.92 -7.86 -27.51
CA SER A 457 21.77 -7.60 -28.67
C SER A 457 22.32 -6.17 -28.73
N ARG A 458 21.75 -5.24 -27.95
CA ARG A 458 22.19 -3.84 -27.85
C ARG A 458 23.17 -3.60 -26.70
N TYR A 459 23.53 -4.62 -25.92
CA TYR A 459 24.57 -4.48 -24.90
C TYR A 459 25.87 -4.00 -25.54
N ILE A 460 26.43 -2.93 -24.98
CA ILE A 460 27.65 -2.32 -25.52
C ILE A 460 28.79 -3.33 -25.49
N SER A 461 28.82 -4.23 -24.50
CA SER A 461 29.86 -5.24 -24.40
C SER A 461 29.82 -6.33 -25.48
N TRP A 462 28.72 -6.47 -26.20
CA TRP A 462 28.59 -7.41 -27.32
C TRP A 462 28.96 -6.78 -28.66
N ASN A 463 28.88 -5.45 -28.75
CA ASN A 463 29.08 -4.69 -29.98
C ASN A 463 30.44 -3.98 -30.06
N VAL A 464 31.25 -4.07 -28.99
CA VAL A 464 32.62 -3.53 -28.93
C VAL A 464 33.64 -4.61 -29.25
N ALA A 465 34.51 -4.33 -30.23
CA ALA A 465 35.74 -5.05 -30.47
C ALA A 465 36.89 -4.41 -29.68
N GLU A 466 37.71 -5.25 -29.04
CA GLU A 466 38.90 -4.84 -28.28
C GLU A 466 40.18 -5.35 -28.98
N ALA A 467 41.12 -4.46 -29.26
CA ALA A 467 42.43 -4.78 -29.80
C ALA A 467 43.52 -4.18 -28.91
N SER A 468 44.54 -4.97 -28.54
CA SER A 468 45.71 -4.46 -27.83
C SER A 468 46.91 -4.32 -28.75
N TYR A 469 47.74 -3.30 -28.53
CA TYR A 469 48.94 -3.02 -29.31
C TYR A 469 50.05 -2.40 -28.44
N LEU A 470 51.26 -2.34 -28.99
CA LEU A 470 52.42 -1.72 -28.36
C LEU A 470 52.75 -0.39 -29.05
N ASP A 471 52.95 0.67 -28.26
CA ASP A 471 53.42 1.97 -28.76
C ASP A 471 54.71 2.39 -28.05
N GLY A 472 55.82 2.38 -28.80
CA GLY A 472 57.07 3.09 -28.48
C GLY A 472 57.87 2.68 -27.24
N ALA A 473 57.43 1.72 -26.41
CA ALA A 473 58.11 1.40 -25.14
C ALA A 473 59.16 0.28 -25.23
N SER A 474 60.28 0.45 -24.51
CA SER A 474 61.30 -0.59 -24.33
C SER A 474 60.77 -1.71 -23.42
N ALA A 475 60.49 -2.87 -23.99
CA ALA A 475 60.08 -4.04 -23.25
C ALA A 475 61.30 -4.75 -22.60
N GLN A 476 61.20 -5.06 -21.31
CA GLN A 476 62.25 -5.78 -20.59
C GLN A 476 61.84 -7.24 -20.35
N PRO A 477 62.70 -8.22 -20.63
CA PRO A 477 62.37 -9.62 -20.36
C PRO A 477 62.22 -9.87 -18.86
N ILE A 478 61.17 -10.58 -18.47
CA ILE A 478 60.98 -11.06 -17.10
C ILE A 478 61.17 -12.58 -17.05
N THR A 479 61.68 -13.07 -15.93
CA THR A 479 61.88 -14.51 -15.76
C THR A 479 60.53 -15.16 -15.51
N GLY A 480 60.09 -16.01 -16.43
CA GLY A 480 58.78 -16.66 -16.36
C GLY A 480 58.43 -17.37 -17.66
N GLY A 481 57.50 -18.32 -17.58
CA GLY A 481 57.07 -19.16 -18.69
C GLY A 481 55.96 -20.11 -18.25
N PHE A 482 55.18 -20.65 -19.19
CA PHE A 482 54.29 -21.75 -18.85
C PHE A 482 55.10 -23.01 -18.55
N SER A 483 54.94 -23.56 -17.35
CA SER A 483 55.56 -24.84 -17.01
C SER A 483 54.94 -25.96 -17.85
N PRO A 484 55.64 -27.10 -18.04
CA PRO A 484 55.10 -28.22 -18.81
C PRO A 484 53.74 -28.71 -18.27
N ALA A 485 53.53 -28.66 -16.95
CA ALA A 485 52.26 -29.00 -16.33
C ALA A 485 51.14 -28.01 -16.71
N ARG A 486 51.41 -26.70 -16.68
CA ARG A 486 50.44 -25.67 -17.09
C ARG A 486 50.14 -25.70 -18.58
N SER A 487 51.15 -25.89 -19.44
CA SER A 487 50.96 -26.02 -20.89
C SER A 487 50.07 -27.21 -21.24
N ARG A 488 50.29 -28.37 -20.61
CA ARG A 488 49.40 -29.53 -20.77
C ARG A 488 48.01 -29.28 -20.21
N GLY A 489 47.88 -28.66 -19.04
CA GLY A 489 46.61 -28.29 -18.45
C GLY A 489 45.79 -27.36 -19.35
N LEU A 490 46.41 -26.33 -19.93
CA LEU A 490 45.80 -25.42 -20.90
C LEU A 490 45.29 -26.16 -22.14
N VAL A 491 46.10 -27.06 -22.73
CA VAL A 491 45.70 -27.84 -23.89
C VAL A 491 44.63 -28.87 -23.56
N ARG A 492 44.62 -29.41 -22.34
CA ARG A 492 43.57 -30.30 -21.84
C ARG A 492 42.22 -29.57 -21.75
N ILE A 493 42.20 -28.37 -21.16
CA ILE A 493 41.03 -27.48 -21.15
C ILE A 493 40.61 -27.17 -22.59
N ALA A 494 41.54 -26.72 -23.44
CA ALA A 494 41.28 -26.41 -24.85
C ALA A 494 40.59 -27.55 -25.60
N THR A 495 41.05 -28.78 -25.38
CA THR A 495 40.50 -29.96 -26.05
C THR A 495 39.09 -30.26 -25.56
N HIS A 496 38.82 -30.12 -24.26
CA HIS A 496 37.49 -30.30 -23.66
C HIS A 496 36.47 -29.31 -24.26
N PHE A 497 36.86 -28.05 -24.39
CA PHE A 497 36.03 -26.98 -24.99
C PHE A 497 36.10 -26.96 -26.53
N ARG A 498 36.63 -28.01 -27.16
CA ARG A 498 36.65 -28.21 -28.63
C ARG A 498 37.35 -27.07 -29.40
N SER A 499 38.46 -26.57 -28.85
CA SER A 499 39.25 -25.51 -29.50
C SER A 499 39.64 -25.88 -30.93
N PRO A 500 39.54 -24.93 -31.89
CA PRO A 500 39.96 -25.16 -33.27
C PRO A 500 41.46 -25.45 -33.43
N ARG A 501 42.29 -25.04 -32.47
CA ARG A 501 43.76 -25.15 -32.52
C ARG A 501 44.33 -26.49 -32.06
N VAL A 502 43.49 -27.42 -31.56
CA VAL A 502 43.95 -28.65 -30.89
C VAL A 502 43.18 -29.92 -31.32
N LYS A 503 42.63 -29.94 -32.54
CA LYS A 503 41.78 -31.03 -33.05
C LYS A 503 42.54 -32.36 -33.13
N THR A 504 43.79 -32.32 -33.59
CA THR A 504 44.66 -33.49 -33.78
C THR A 504 45.73 -33.62 -32.68
N VAL A 505 46.32 -34.82 -32.55
CA VAL A 505 47.44 -35.06 -31.62
C VAL A 505 48.63 -34.17 -31.96
N GLN A 506 48.92 -33.98 -33.25
CA GLN A 506 50.03 -33.17 -33.75
C GLN A 506 49.84 -31.68 -33.40
N GLU A 507 48.62 -31.17 -33.55
CA GLU A 507 48.25 -29.80 -33.18
C GLU A 507 48.33 -29.59 -31.67
N ARG A 508 47.83 -30.53 -30.85
CA ARG A 508 48.01 -30.51 -29.39
C ARG A 508 49.48 -30.37 -28.99
N GLN A 509 50.35 -31.18 -29.59
CA GLN A 509 51.79 -31.13 -29.31
C GLN A 509 52.45 -29.85 -29.84
N LYS A 510 51.92 -29.24 -30.92
CA LYS A 510 52.39 -27.94 -31.42
C LYS A 510 52.04 -26.84 -30.42
N ILE A 511 50.79 -26.77 -29.95
CA ILE A 511 50.34 -25.75 -28.99
C ILE A 511 51.08 -25.89 -27.64
N ILE A 512 51.31 -27.11 -27.14
CA ILE A 512 52.16 -27.31 -25.94
C ILE A 512 53.53 -26.67 -26.13
N ARG A 513 54.18 -26.91 -27.27
CA ARG A 513 55.51 -26.36 -27.56
C ARG A 513 55.50 -24.83 -27.66
N ILE A 514 54.46 -24.25 -28.24
CA ILE A 514 54.28 -22.79 -28.32
C ILE A 514 54.16 -22.19 -26.92
N LEU A 515 53.34 -22.80 -26.05
CA LEU A 515 53.15 -22.37 -24.66
C LEU A 515 54.45 -22.52 -23.84
N GLU A 516 55.12 -23.67 -23.90
CA GLU A 516 56.39 -23.89 -23.18
C GLU A 516 57.52 -22.94 -23.65
N ARG A 517 57.44 -22.42 -24.87
CA ARG A 517 58.39 -21.45 -25.45
C ARG A 517 57.96 -19.99 -25.28
N SER A 518 56.85 -19.73 -24.60
CA SER A 518 56.36 -18.36 -24.39
C SER A 518 57.40 -17.51 -23.67
N SER A 519 57.57 -16.26 -24.08
CA SER A 519 58.46 -15.29 -23.44
C SER A 519 57.66 -14.16 -22.82
N PHE A 520 57.99 -13.78 -21.60
CA PHE A 520 57.29 -12.71 -20.88
C PHE A 520 58.15 -11.45 -20.84
N PHE A 521 57.50 -10.30 -21.03
CA PHE A 521 58.12 -8.99 -21.01
C PHE A 521 57.31 -8.03 -20.15
N GLN A 522 57.97 -7.16 -19.41
CA GLN A 522 57.34 -6.03 -18.73
C GLN A 522 57.49 -4.74 -19.56
N THR A 523 56.41 -3.98 -19.66
CA THR A 523 56.35 -2.68 -20.36
C THR A 523 55.10 -1.92 -19.95
N ASP A 524 55.13 -0.59 -19.95
CA ASP A 524 53.92 0.25 -19.76
C ASP A 524 53.38 0.81 -21.08
N GLY A 525 54.06 0.57 -22.22
CA GLY A 525 53.62 1.02 -23.54
C GLY A 525 52.63 0.09 -24.22
N MET A 526 51.75 -0.56 -23.44
CA MET A 526 50.63 -1.32 -23.96
C MET A 526 49.40 -0.44 -24.00
N TYR A 527 48.70 -0.48 -25.10
CA TYR A 527 47.47 0.27 -25.29
C TYR A 527 46.36 -0.63 -25.83
N LEU A 528 45.13 -0.21 -25.60
CA LEU A 528 43.90 -0.80 -26.08
C LEU A 528 43.24 0.20 -27.02
N GLN A 529 42.73 -0.34 -28.12
CA GLN A 529 41.80 0.30 -29.02
C GLN A 529 40.46 -0.41 -28.88
N LEU A 530 39.40 0.36 -28.64
CA LEU A 530 38.02 -0.11 -28.62
C LEU A 530 37.31 0.42 -29.86
N ALA A 531 36.67 -0.47 -30.61
CA ALA A 531 35.83 -0.11 -31.75
C ALA A 531 34.40 -0.59 -31.50
N LEU A 532 33.47 0.36 -31.35
CA LEU A 532 32.04 0.08 -31.23
C LEU A 532 31.40 0.13 -32.62
N SER A 533 30.83 -0.99 -33.03
CA SER A 533 29.98 -1.06 -34.21
C SER A 533 28.56 -0.64 -33.84
N THR A 534 27.98 0.28 -34.62
CA THR A 534 26.58 0.67 -34.48
C THR A 534 25.78 0.21 -35.71
N ASN A 535 24.48 -0.04 -35.52
CA ASN A 535 23.60 -0.60 -36.55
C ASN A 535 23.48 0.29 -37.82
N ASN A 536 23.82 1.58 -37.74
CA ASN A 536 23.84 2.51 -38.87
C ASN A 536 25.19 2.54 -39.64
N ASN A 537 25.98 1.47 -39.57
CA ASN A 537 27.32 1.35 -40.18
C ASN A 537 28.33 2.42 -39.70
N GLY A 538 28.08 3.06 -38.55
CA GLY A 538 29.04 3.92 -37.88
C GLY A 538 29.97 3.10 -37.01
N VAL A 539 31.28 3.35 -37.10
CA VAL A 539 32.25 2.79 -36.16
C VAL A 539 32.78 3.94 -35.30
N SER A 540 32.53 3.87 -34.00
CA SER A 540 33.12 4.79 -33.03
C SER A 540 34.36 4.14 -32.43
N THR A 541 35.50 4.82 -32.47
CA THR A 541 36.77 4.29 -31.97
C THR A 541 37.31 5.13 -30.83
N VAL A 542 37.73 4.46 -29.76
CA VAL A 542 38.54 5.04 -28.69
C VAL A 542 39.89 4.37 -28.72
N ASP A 543 40.96 5.15 -28.81
CA ASP A 543 42.32 4.65 -28.94
C ASP A 543 43.21 5.12 -27.78
N LYS A 544 44.39 4.51 -27.63
CA LYS A 544 45.39 4.83 -26.61
C LYS A 544 44.88 4.67 -25.17
N ILE A 545 43.97 3.74 -24.95
CA ILE A 545 43.54 3.38 -23.60
C ILE A 545 44.65 2.55 -22.95
N PRO A 546 45.11 2.83 -21.73
CA PRO A 546 46.15 2.02 -21.09
C PRO A 546 45.79 0.53 -21.03
N GLY A 547 46.65 -0.31 -21.61
CA GLY A 547 46.48 -1.75 -21.65
C GLY A 547 47.11 -2.45 -20.45
N HIS A 548 46.57 -3.64 -20.11
CA HIS A 548 47.11 -4.48 -19.04
C HIS A 548 47.74 -5.78 -19.56
N LEU A 549 47.62 -6.05 -20.85
CA LEU A 549 48.14 -7.26 -21.49
C LEU A 549 48.20 -7.09 -23.00
N HIS A 550 49.31 -7.50 -23.60
CA HIS A 550 49.41 -7.72 -25.03
C HIS A 550 50.04 -9.09 -25.31
N ILE A 551 49.49 -9.83 -26.28
CA ILE A 551 50.01 -11.13 -26.69
C ILE A 551 50.26 -11.08 -28.20
N GLU A 552 51.51 -11.30 -28.59
CA GLU A 552 51.90 -11.54 -29.98
C GLU A 552 52.09 -13.06 -30.20
N ASP A 553 51.42 -13.61 -31.21
CA ASP A 553 51.66 -14.95 -31.73
C ASP A 553 52.62 -14.85 -32.94
N CYS A 554 53.92 -15.05 -32.70
CA CYS A 554 54.94 -14.96 -33.75
C CYS A 554 56.07 -15.98 -33.53
N ASP A 555 56.69 -16.46 -34.62
CA ASP A 555 57.84 -17.38 -34.57
C ASP A 555 57.60 -18.70 -33.79
N ASP A 556 56.41 -19.30 -33.87
CA ASP A 556 56.03 -20.50 -33.09
C ASP A 556 56.23 -20.33 -31.56
N ARG A 557 56.01 -19.11 -31.04
CA ARG A 557 56.02 -18.77 -29.60
C ARG A 557 55.02 -17.64 -29.32
N LEU A 558 54.58 -17.55 -28.06
CA LEU A 558 53.85 -16.39 -27.58
C LEU A 558 54.80 -15.39 -26.94
N LYS A 559 54.76 -14.12 -27.35
CA LYS A 559 55.35 -13.03 -26.57
C LYS A 559 54.25 -12.36 -25.77
N ILE A 560 54.39 -12.39 -24.46
CA ILE A 560 53.37 -11.90 -23.52
C ILE A 560 53.93 -10.68 -22.82
N TYR A 561 53.28 -9.54 -23.02
CA TYR A 561 53.65 -8.26 -22.45
C TYR A 561 52.72 -7.94 -21.27
N VAL A 562 53.28 -7.59 -20.13
CA VAL A 562 52.59 -7.30 -18.86
C VAL A 562 53.04 -5.95 -18.30
N PRO A 563 52.27 -5.27 -17.44
CA PRO A 563 52.64 -3.96 -16.89
C PRO A 563 53.85 -4.03 -15.95
N HIS A 564 54.45 -2.88 -15.61
CA HIS A 564 55.44 -2.82 -14.52
C HIS A 564 54.79 -2.89 -13.13
N GLY A 565 55.53 -3.45 -12.17
CA GLY A 565 55.13 -3.52 -10.76
C GLY A 565 54.46 -4.82 -10.36
N GLU A 566 54.59 -5.20 -9.09
CA GLU A 566 54.08 -6.47 -8.56
C GLU A 566 52.54 -6.52 -8.62
N ASP A 567 51.83 -5.51 -8.10
CA ASP A 567 50.36 -5.52 -8.06
C ASP A 567 49.71 -5.53 -9.46
N PRO A 568 50.13 -4.68 -10.43
CA PRO A 568 49.57 -4.71 -11.79
C PRO A 568 49.86 -6.03 -12.53
N GLN A 569 51.03 -6.64 -12.29
CA GLN A 569 51.36 -7.95 -12.85
C GLN A 569 50.49 -9.04 -12.22
N GLU A 570 50.35 -9.07 -10.89
CA GLU A 570 49.48 -10.03 -10.21
C GLU A 570 48.05 -9.92 -10.74
N PHE A 571 47.51 -8.70 -10.88
CA PHE A 571 46.20 -8.48 -11.49
C PHE A 571 46.14 -8.98 -12.94
N CYS A 572 47.16 -8.71 -13.76
CA CYS A 572 47.23 -9.20 -15.14
C CYS A 572 47.21 -10.73 -15.18
N PHE A 573 48.05 -11.41 -14.41
CA PHE A 573 48.15 -12.87 -14.34
C PHE A 573 46.88 -13.52 -13.80
N ALA A 574 46.22 -12.91 -12.81
CA ALA A 574 45.01 -13.45 -12.19
C ALA A 574 43.73 -13.17 -13.00
N SER A 575 43.69 -12.08 -13.77
CA SER A 575 42.46 -11.59 -14.41
C SER A 575 42.52 -11.57 -15.94
N LYS A 576 43.49 -10.85 -16.51
CA LYS A 576 43.53 -10.53 -17.95
C LYS A 576 44.12 -11.66 -18.79
N LEU A 577 45.23 -12.25 -18.35
CA LEU A 577 45.94 -13.29 -19.08
C LEU A 577 45.12 -14.58 -19.26
N PRO A 578 44.41 -15.11 -18.24
CA PRO A 578 43.58 -16.30 -18.41
C PRO A 578 42.54 -16.19 -19.53
N ARG A 579 41.83 -15.05 -19.59
CA ARG A 579 40.82 -14.81 -20.64
C ARG A 579 41.48 -14.70 -22.01
N ARG A 580 42.53 -13.88 -22.14
CA ARG A 580 43.22 -13.66 -23.43
C ARG A 580 43.86 -14.95 -23.96
N LEU A 581 44.34 -15.83 -23.09
CA LEU A 581 44.83 -17.16 -23.48
C LEU A 581 43.71 -18.05 -24.03
N ILE A 582 42.55 -18.07 -23.39
CA ILE A 582 41.39 -18.82 -23.92
C ILE A 582 40.97 -18.24 -25.27
N GLU A 583 40.85 -16.92 -25.40
CA GLU A 583 40.54 -16.27 -26.68
C GLU A 583 41.52 -16.70 -27.77
N TRP A 584 42.83 -16.63 -27.49
CA TRP A 584 43.87 -17.05 -28.42
C TRP A 584 43.75 -18.54 -28.79
N ILE A 585 43.56 -19.42 -27.81
CA ILE A 585 43.41 -20.87 -28.05
C ILE A 585 42.12 -21.18 -28.84
N MET A 586 41.05 -20.42 -28.63
CA MET A 586 39.76 -20.59 -29.30
C MET A 586 39.67 -19.86 -30.64
N THR A 587 40.69 -19.07 -31.01
CA THR A 587 40.77 -18.42 -32.32
C THR A 587 41.06 -19.47 -33.40
N ASP A 588 40.20 -19.57 -34.40
CA ASP A 588 40.44 -20.43 -35.55
C ASP A 588 41.67 -19.92 -36.33
N PRO A 589 42.72 -20.74 -36.52
CA PRO A 589 43.95 -20.30 -37.14
C PRO A 589 43.81 -19.98 -38.64
N ALA A 590 42.73 -20.41 -39.31
CA ALA A 590 42.49 -20.18 -40.73
C ALA A 590 41.61 -18.94 -40.99
N SER A 591 40.53 -18.76 -40.21
CA SER A 591 39.64 -17.61 -40.35
C SER A 591 39.97 -16.43 -39.43
N GLU A 592 40.83 -16.66 -38.42
CA GLU A 592 41.16 -15.71 -37.35
C GLU A 592 39.95 -15.20 -36.55
N VAL A 593 38.82 -15.89 -36.68
CA VAL A 593 37.61 -15.63 -35.90
C VAL A 593 37.80 -16.26 -34.52
N ILE A 594 37.57 -15.44 -33.49
CA ILE A 594 37.55 -15.91 -32.09
C ILE A 594 36.23 -16.65 -31.88
N GLY A 595 36.28 -17.96 -31.61
CA GLY A 595 35.09 -18.70 -31.21
C GLY A 595 34.54 -18.21 -29.86
N ARG A 596 33.29 -18.58 -29.52
CA ARG A 596 32.68 -18.21 -28.23
C ARG A 596 33.59 -18.59 -27.06
N VAL A 597 33.96 -17.60 -26.24
CA VAL A 597 34.75 -17.79 -25.02
C VAL A 597 33.84 -18.30 -23.91
N ASP A 598 34.06 -19.55 -23.48
CA ASP A 598 33.31 -20.14 -22.37
C ASP A 598 33.86 -19.66 -21.03
N GLU A 599 33.00 -19.11 -20.17
CA GLU A 599 33.39 -18.58 -18.85
C GLU A 599 33.90 -19.68 -17.90
N VAL A 600 33.43 -20.91 -18.05
CA VAL A 600 33.95 -22.07 -17.30
C VAL A 600 35.39 -22.35 -17.72
N ALA A 601 35.70 -22.26 -19.02
CA ALA A 601 37.07 -22.41 -19.51
C ALA A 601 38.00 -21.32 -18.94
N VAL A 602 37.54 -20.06 -18.92
CA VAL A 602 38.29 -18.95 -18.30
C VAL A 602 38.51 -19.20 -16.81
N GLY A 603 37.49 -19.68 -16.09
CA GLY A 603 37.58 -20.03 -14.67
C GLY A 603 38.59 -21.14 -14.40
N LEU A 604 38.59 -22.20 -15.21
CA LEU A 604 39.57 -23.29 -15.09
C LEU A 604 41.00 -22.82 -15.36
N VAL A 605 41.20 -21.95 -16.35
CA VAL A 605 42.51 -21.36 -16.63
C VAL A 605 43.00 -20.52 -15.45
N LYS A 606 42.14 -19.66 -14.88
CA LYS A 606 42.46 -18.90 -13.65
C LYS A 606 42.94 -19.82 -12.53
N THR A 607 42.25 -20.95 -12.32
CA THR A 607 42.60 -21.92 -11.30
C THR A 607 43.97 -22.57 -11.57
N ILE A 608 44.22 -23.09 -12.78
CA ILE A 608 45.51 -23.76 -13.05
C ILE A 608 46.70 -22.80 -13.09
N MET A 609 46.46 -21.51 -13.35
CA MET A 609 47.51 -20.48 -13.31
C MET A 609 47.92 -20.13 -11.87
N THR A 610 47.01 -20.25 -10.90
CA THR A 610 47.24 -19.84 -9.50
C THR A 610 47.68 -20.98 -8.57
N ILE A 611 47.35 -22.24 -8.89
CA ILE A 611 47.74 -23.40 -8.07
C ILE A 611 49.16 -23.92 -8.38
N ARG A 612 49.63 -24.84 -7.52
CA ARG A 612 50.90 -25.57 -7.72
C ARG A 612 50.77 -26.59 -8.84
N ASP A 613 51.81 -26.72 -9.67
CA ASP A 613 51.86 -27.62 -10.84
C ASP A 613 51.41 -29.06 -10.55
N GLY A 614 51.83 -29.64 -9.42
CA GLY A 614 51.48 -31.02 -9.05
C GLY A 614 50.00 -31.25 -8.71
N LEU A 615 49.18 -30.20 -8.62
CA LEU A 615 47.74 -30.29 -8.35
C LEU A 615 46.88 -30.10 -9.60
N ILE A 616 47.47 -29.69 -10.74
CA ILE A 616 46.73 -29.34 -11.95
C ILE A 616 45.89 -30.50 -12.45
N ASP A 617 46.47 -31.70 -12.58
CA ASP A 617 45.73 -32.86 -13.08
C ASP A 617 44.59 -33.27 -12.14
N SER A 618 44.81 -33.27 -10.82
CA SER A 618 43.78 -33.59 -9.83
C SER A 618 42.62 -32.59 -9.82
N VAL A 619 42.91 -31.30 -10.02
CA VAL A 619 41.87 -30.26 -10.12
C VAL A 619 41.08 -30.42 -11.41
N LEU A 620 41.74 -30.63 -12.55
CA LEU A 620 41.06 -30.86 -13.82
C LEU A 620 40.23 -32.15 -13.83
N ASP A 621 40.69 -33.21 -13.16
CA ASP A 621 39.91 -34.43 -12.94
C ASP A 621 38.64 -34.17 -12.10
N ALA A 622 38.77 -33.41 -11.01
CA ALA A 622 37.65 -33.07 -10.13
C ALA A 622 36.57 -32.22 -10.84
N GLU A 623 36.99 -31.35 -11.77
CA GLU A 623 36.10 -30.53 -12.60
C GLU A 623 35.58 -31.28 -13.85
N GLY A 624 35.86 -32.59 -13.97
CA GLY A 624 35.36 -33.43 -15.07
C GLY A 624 36.04 -33.21 -16.42
N ILE A 625 37.17 -32.53 -16.46
CA ILE A 625 37.93 -32.24 -17.68
C ILE A 625 38.76 -33.46 -18.06
N VAL A 626 38.26 -34.33 -18.93
CA VAL A 626 38.91 -35.62 -19.28
C VAL A 626 40.33 -35.46 -19.84
N LEU A 627 41.24 -36.36 -19.45
CA LEU A 627 42.58 -36.46 -20.04
C LEU A 627 42.50 -37.04 -21.46
N VAL A 628 43.11 -36.36 -22.42
CA VAL A 628 43.05 -36.75 -23.84
C VAL A 628 44.35 -37.41 -24.30
N GLU A 629 44.23 -38.36 -25.23
CA GLU A 629 45.35 -39.08 -25.83
C GLU A 629 46.42 -38.12 -26.41
N GLY A 630 47.68 -38.37 -26.07
CA GLY A 630 48.82 -37.53 -26.42
C GLY A 630 49.22 -36.48 -25.37
N LEU A 631 48.54 -36.42 -24.21
CA LEU A 631 48.84 -35.48 -23.11
C LEU A 631 49.43 -36.15 -21.85
N SER A 632 49.68 -37.47 -21.87
CA SER A 632 50.22 -38.21 -20.72
C SER A 632 51.66 -37.78 -20.42
N SER A 633 51.97 -37.50 -19.14
CA SER A 633 53.35 -37.21 -18.72
C SER A 633 54.24 -38.43 -18.96
N PRO A 634 55.50 -38.27 -19.42
CA PRO A 634 56.48 -39.34 -19.27
C PRO A 634 56.61 -39.62 -17.77
N VAL A 635 56.31 -40.85 -17.36
CA VAL A 635 56.40 -41.30 -15.98
C VAL A 635 57.87 -41.19 -15.56
N SER A 636 58.16 -40.30 -14.63
CA SER A 636 59.43 -40.34 -13.90
C SER A 636 59.33 -41.48 -12.88
N ASP A 637 59.90 -42.63 -13.23
CA ASP A 637 60.15 -43.73 -12.29
C ASP A 637 60.99 -43.22 -11.11
N SER A 638 60.46 -43.35 -9.89
CA SER A 638 61.26 -43.65 -8.69
C SER A 638 60.39 -44.10 -7.51
N PRO A 639 60.91 -44.98 -6.64
CA PRO A 639 60.12 -46.02 -5.99
C PRO A 639 59.61 -45.68 -4.59
N ASN A 640 58.54 -46.38 -4.23
CA ASN A 640 57.97 -46.60 -2.90
C ASN A 640 58.89 -46.28 -1.71
N HIS A 641 58.39 -45.44 -0.80
CA HIS A 641 58.50 -45.71 0.64
C HIS A 641 57.29 -45.12 1.39
N CYS A 642 56.39 -46.00 1.84
CA CYS A 642 55.54 -45.70 2.98
C CYS A 642 56.42 -45.72 4.24
N ASP A 643 56.34 -44.68 5.07
CA ASP A 643 56.27 -44.83 6.52
C ASP A 643 55.83 -43.54 7.25
N SER A 644 54.62 -43.59 7.82
CA SER A 644 54.28 -43.29 9.21
C SER A 644 54.82 -42.01 9.91
N LYS A 645 53.97 -40.98 10.05
CA LYS A 645 53.35 -40.47 11.32
C LYS A 645 52.85 -39.01 11.21
N PRO A 646 51.71 -38.66 11.84
CA PRO A 646 51.20 -37.28 11.86
C PRO A 646 51.76 -36.50 13.06
N ALA A 647 52.33 -35.32 12.80
CA ALA A 647 52.62 -34.32 13.83
C ALA A 647 51.47 -33.30 13.89
N GLN A 648 50.95 -33.13 15.10
CA GLN A 648 49.93 -32.15 15.48
C GLN A 648 50.40 -30.72 15.19
N LEU A 649 49.49 -29.85 14.75
CA LEU A 649 49.56 -28.43 15.08
C LEU A 649 48.14 -27.82 15.20
N GLY A 650 47.83 -27.36 16.41
CA GLY A 650 47.12 -26.09 16.64
C GLY A 650 45.61 -26.03 16.41
N SER A 651 44.83 -26.51 17.38
CA SER A 651 43.47 -26.01 17.61
C SER A 651 43.48 -24.50 17.90
N ARG A 652 42.69 -23.73 17.13
CA ARG A 652 42.00 -22.54 17.66
C ARG A 652 40.51 -22.67 17.37
N ARG A 653 39.76 -22.82 18.47
CA ARG A 653 38.30 -22.82 18.54
C ARG A 653 37.77 -21.46 18.07
N ILE A 654 36.76 -21.47 17.20
CA ILE A 654 35.71 -20.45 17.21
C ILE A 654 34.41 -21.14 17.64
N ILE A 655 33.79 -20.49 18.63
CA ILE A 655 32.62 -20.91 19.38
C ILE A 655 31.38 -20.62 18.54
N VAL A 656 30.52 -21.62 18.32
CA VAL A 656 29.16 -21.43 17.80
C VAL A 656 28.18 -21.69 18.96
N PRO A 657 27.27 -20.74 19.30
CA PRO A 657 26.28 -20.94 20.36
C PRO A 657 25.19 -21.93 19.94
N ARG A 658 24.66 -22.64 20.93
CA ARG A 658 23.72 -23.76 20.80
C ARG A 658 22.29 -23.31 21.12
N GLY A 659 21.32 -23.72 20.31
CA GLY A 659 19.89 -23.77 20.66
C GLY A 659 19.01 -23.72 19.40
N LYS A 660 17.99 -24.54 19.17
CA LYS A 660 17.30 -25.61 19.92
C LYS A 660 16.76 -26.61 18.88
N ARG A 661 16.68 -27.90 19.25
CA ARG A 661 15.93 -28.94 18.53
C ARG A 661 14.44 -28.89 18.92
N SER A 662 13.57 -29.14 17.95
CA SER A 662 12.24 -29.76 18.09
C SER A 662 12.02 -30.60 16.82
N ARG A 663 12.10 -31.95 16.91
CA ARG A 663 10.98 -32.93 16.71
C ARG A 663 10.16 -32.69 15.43
N ALA A 664 9.80 -33.66 14.59
CA ALA A 664 10.04 -35.09 14.37
C ALA A 664 9.24 -35.48 13.10
N ASN A 665 9.45 -36.70 12.59
CA ASN A 665 8.67 -37.46 11.57
C ASN A 665 9.08 -37.22 10.11
N SER A 666 9.78 -38.18 9.44
CA SER A 666 9.26 -39.41 8.79
C SER A 666 8.12 -39.09 7.81
N THR A 667 8.15 -39.39 6.50
CA THR A 667 8.45 -40.68 5.85
C THR A 667 8.52 -40.46 4.32
N SER A 668 9.26 -41.34 3.63
CA SER A 668 9.57 -41.59 2.19
C SER A 668 8.48 -41.28 1.11
N PRO A 669 8.71 -41.40 -0.24
CA PRO A 669 9.89 -41.91 -0.96
C PRO A 669 10.37 -41.09 -2.20
N SER A 670 11.61 -41.39 -2.58
CA SER A 670 12.21 -41.11 -3.89
C SER A 670 11.50 -41.90 -4.99
N THR A 671 11.10 -41.24 -6.08
CA THR A 671 10.76 -41.91 -7.34
C THR A 671 11.23 -41.03 -8.50
N ARG A 672 12.35 -41.42 -9.11
CA ARG A 672 12.74 -41.02 -10.47
C ARG A 672 11.87 -41.79 -11.48
N PRO A 673 11.51 -41.15 -12.59
CA PRO A 673 11.55 -41.82 -13.89
C PRO A 673 12.54 -41.13 -14.83
N SER A 674 13.19 -41.95 -15.64
CA SER A 674 14.13 -41.61 -16.70
C SER A 674 13.45 -41.81 -18.07
N SER A 675 14.01 -41.12 -19.08
CA SER A 675 13.78 -41.23 -20.54
C SER A 675 12.48 -40.62 -21.06
N ALA A 676 12.38 -40.08 -22.27
CA ALA A 676 13.30 -39.56 -23.31
C ALA A 676 12.37 -38.98 -24.41
N ASP A 677 12.94 -38.29 -25.39
CA ASP A 677 12.38 -37.98 -26.71
C ASP A 677 11.38 -36.82 -26.85
N LEU A 678 11.89 -35.60 -27.02
CA LEU A 678 11.39 -34.61 -28.00
C LEU A 678 12.56 -33.74 -28.50
N PRO A 679 12.64 -33.41 -29.81
CA PRO A 679 13.72 -32.59 -30.36
C PRO A 679 13.51 -31.11 -29.99
N PRO A 680 14.57 -30.29 -29.81
CA PRO A 680 14.40 -28.86 -29.66
C PRO A 680 14.00 -28.21 -31.00
N PRO A 681 13.19 -27.14 -30.97
CA PRO A 681 12.74 -26.45 -32.18
C PRO A 681 13.91 -25.77 -32.89
N GLY A 682 13.91 -25.87 -34.22
CA GLY A 682 14.86 -25.20 -35.09
C GLY A 682 14.70 -23.68 -35.00
N TYR A 683 15.78 -23.02 -34.56
CA TYR A 683 15.98 -21.61 -34.81
C TYR A 683 16.72 -21.50 -36.14
N ASP A 684 16.06 -20.95 -37.16
CA ASP A 684 16.72 -20.47 -38.37
C ASP A 684 17.55 -19.23 -37.98
N GLU A 685 18.86 -19.41 -37.80
CA GLU A 685 19.81 -18.30 -37.75
C GLU A 685 19.92 -17.68 -39.14
N ILE A 686 19.39 -16.46 -39.29
CA ILE A 686 19.75 -15.57 -40.39
C ILE A 686 21.19 -15.10 -40.10
N PRO A 687 22.17 -15.32 -41.00
CA PRO A 687 23.54 -14.90 -40.73
C PRO A 687 23.62 -13.38 -40.83
N MET A 688 23.90 -12.71 -39.70
CA MET A 688 24.52 -11.38 -39.76
C MET A 688 25.98 -11.58 -40.20
N GLU A 689 26.36 -10.94 -41.30
CA GLU A 689 27.76 -10.84 -41.72
C GLU A 689 28.53 -10.04 -40.66
N SER A 690 29.12 -10.73 -39.68
CA SER A 690 30.06 -10.14 -38.74
C SER A 690 31.40 -9.95 -39.44
N LEU A 691 31.79 -8.71 -39.71
CA LEU A 691 33.15 -8.37 -40.13
C LEU A 691 34.15 -8.85 -39.07
N THR A 692 35.21 -9.52 -39.50
CA THR A 692 36.30 -9.93 -38.62
C THR A 692 37.02 -8.71 -38.04
N VAL A 693 37.63 -8.84 -36.87
CA VAL A 693 38.40 -7.75 -36.22
C VAL A 693 39.48 -7.20 -37.15
N LYS A 694 40.07 -8.04 -38.02
CA LYS A 694 41.00 -7.58 -39.06
C LYS A 694 40.35 -6.89 -40.25
N GLU A 695 39.14 -7.28 -40.66
CA GLU A 695 38.40 -6.54 -41.69
C GLU A 695 37.99 -5.15 -41.19
N LEU A 696 37.56 -5.04 -39.92
CA LEU A 696 37.29 -3.75 -39.27
C LEU A 696 38.55 -2.89 -39.15
N ILE A 697 39.68 -3.46 -38.71
CA ILE A 697 40.97 -2.75 -38.64
C ILE A 697 41.48 -2.37 -40.04
N SER A 698 41.34 -3.24 -41.04
CA SER A 698 41.74 -2.98 -42.42
C SER A 698 40.89 -1.91 -43.10
N GLU A 699 39.60 -1.82 -42.78
CA GLU A 699 38.70 -0.78 -43.29
C GLU A 699 39.01 0.58 -42.64
N ILE A 700 39.44 0.56 -41.37
CA ILE A 700 39.91 1.74 -40.61
C ILE A 700 41.29 2.22 -41.08
N GLU A 701 42.23 1.34 -41.41
CA GLU A 701 43.56 1.69 -41.96
C GLU A 701 43.50 2.20 -43.42
N SER A 702 42.38 1.96 -44.12
CA SER A 702 42.18 2.36 -45.52
C SER A 702 41.51 3.74 -45.71
N LYS A 703 41.10 4.40 -44.61
CA LYS A 703 40.57 5.77 -44.56
C LYS A 703 41.54 6.69 -43.83
#